data_AF-A0A1F7Z0L0-F1
#
_entry.id   AF-A0A1F7Z0L0-F1
#
_cell.length_a   1.000
_cell.length_b   1.000
_cell.length_c   1.000
_cell.angle_alpha   90.00
_cell.angle_beta   90.00
_cell.angle_gamma   90.00
#
_symmetry.space_group_name_H-M   'P 1'
#
loop_
_entity.id
_entity.type
_entity.pdbx_description
1 polymer ?
#
loop_
_entity_poly.entity_id
_entity_poly.type
_entity_poly.pdbx_seq_one_letter_code
_entity_poly.pdbx_strand_id
1 'polypeptide(L)'
;MKIFEDKNELLLVLFLLAVSGLSHAINMFGFPYYENDEGVYMSQAWSLLREGKVAPYTYWYDHAPVGWIFIAVWVFLTGGFFTFGPSINSGRVFMLILHLATTLFLYFIAKKISGRKEVGTLSVLVYSFSPLGIYYQRRVLLDNIMTFWVFASSAVLVVKNLKLSRVLLSSILFGLAVLTKENAIFFLPFYLYLIYINTSYKNRLFAITGFLLISFSIMSTYILYAVLKKEFFPVGFLGSTKEHVSMLTSFKWQMTRGASLPFWTKGSDFYGNVLEWMNKDKIMVILGGASLILGSLLSIKNKAFRAPVIFGLLFVVFLIRGGLIIGFYIVPLIPIFALLIGEVYEYLIQKISLGNLKIYKGAIILSLVAIPALLLTNHNGQYTRNETNPQLKALVWVKENVPEKAYMVIDNYMYVDLKEKGFVNNKVFPNADWFWKIYYDPEIKEGKYKNDFRKIEYITLSHEMLKQIGEGTQDYLKDVMNNSHEVVTWTQSTTSYLDFKNYISTNGDWMSIFQRNSLESIYLTDSWKNYKKNFIHSYGQTIDPERDVTTSEGQSYAMLRALFMDDKETFDGVWKWTKDHMQHRGDDMLLSWLWGKSGQEETILDSNSASDADEDIALSLIFASKKWDENKYLIEALTILRDIWNKEVVTINDEKVLISSPNSKVDDVYIVNPSYFSPASYKIFAKVDTTHDWNKLADSSYLYLDRIGNKSENTAHLPPNWVSVNTNGEINSAAPHVSGEPDFYGYDAFRVFWRIALDYYWFKDERSFEYLRKANPFFVNEWRNRNKFNSVYTLDGRMVAGFSGQATNSGPLSVFMVTNPDLAKEVFSDEYTKLFEKTDPNKITQSYYDQNWTWFATALYSKRLDNLWAI
;
A
#
# COMPACT_ATOMS: atom_id res chain seq x y z
N MET A 1 2.27 -20.19 52.03
CA MET A 1 2.32 -21.43 51.22
C MET A 1 3.74 -21.96 51.36
N LYS A 2 4.00 -23.17 51.90
CA LYS A 2 5.33 -23.78 51.76
C LYS A 2 5.47 -24.17 50.29
N ILE A 3 5.96 -23.24 49.47
CA ILE A 3 6.13 -23.43 48.01
C ILE A 3 7.25 -24.46 47.78
N PHE A 4 8.28 -24.40 48.62
CA PHE A 4 9.45 -25.25 48.59
C PHE A 4 9.49 -26.14 49.84
N GLU A 5 9.91 -27.39 49.67
CA GLU A 5 10.09 -28.34 50.75
C GLU A 5 11.37 -28.05 51.55
N ASP A 6 12.41 -27.54 50.89
CA ASP A 6 13.69 -27.15 51.49
C ASP A 6 14.40 -26.01 50.72
N LYS A 7 15.57 -25.60 51.23
CA LYS A 7 16.42 -24.56 50.62
C LYS A 7 17.01 -24.99 49.27
N ASN A 8 17.25 -26.28 49.06
CA ASN A 8 17.84 -26.80 47.82
C ASN A 8 16.83 -26.73 46.67
N GLU A 9 15.56 -26.97 46.95
CA GLU A 9 14.49 -26.81 45.97
C GLU A 9 14.31 -25.35 45.56
N LEU A 10 14.36 -24.42 46.52
CA LEU A 10 14.33 -22.99 46.20
C LEU A 10 15.48 -22.61 45.26
N LEU A 11 16.70 -23.06 45.55
CA LEU A 11 17.87 -22.81 44.69
C LEU A 11 17.71 -23.43 43.29
N LEU A 12 17.15 -24.65 43.20
CA LEU A 12 16.85 -25.29 41.92
C LEU A 12 15.84 -24.46 41.10
N VAL A 13 14.76 -23.99 41.71
CA VAL A 13 13.75 -23.19 41.00
C VAL A 13 14.31 -21.85 40.58
N LEU A 14 15.12 -21.19 41.41
CA LEU A 14 15.81 -19.96 41.03
C LEU A 14 16.77 -20.18 39.86
N PHE A 15 17.51 -21.29 39.85
CA PHE A 15 18.36 -21.67 38.73
C PHE A 15 17.55 -21.90 37.45
N LEU A 16 16.45 -22.64 37.53
CA LEU A 16 15.57 -22.90 36.40
C LEU A 16 14.95 -21.61 35.83
N LEU A 17 14.55 -20.68 36.70
CA LEU A 17 14.07 -19.36 36.29
C LEU A 17 15.16 -18.54 35.61
N ALA A 18 16.41 -18.59 36.11
CA ALA A 18 17.53 -17.93 35.47
C ALA A 18 17.81 -18.52 34.07
N VAL A 19 17.79 -19.85 33.93
CA VAL A 19 17.99 -20.53 32.65
C VAL A 19 16.87 -20.18 31.65
N SER A 20 15.61 -20.25 32.09
CA SER A 20 14.42 -19.88 31.33
C SER A 20 14.45 -18.41 30.90
N GLY A 21 14.84 -17.53 31.82
CA GLY A 21 14.99 -16.10 31.54
C GLY A 21 16.08 -15.84 30.51
N LEU A 22 17.25 -16.47 30.64
CA LEU A 22 18.36 -16.31 29.70
C LEU A 22 18.02 -16.81 28.30
N SER A 23 17.39 -17.99 28.17
CA SER A 23 17.01 -18.52 26.85
C SER A 23 16.01 -17.61 26.14
N HIS A 24 15.08 -16.98 26.88
CA HIS A 24 14.13 -16.05 26.29
C HIS A 24 14.65 -14.62 26.14
N ALA A 25 15.60 -14.15 26.95
CA ALA A 25 16.10 -12.78 26.91
C ALA A 25 17.19 -12.55 25.85
N ILE A 26 18.04 -13.55 25.60
CA ILE A 26 19.13 -13.42 24.61
C ILE A 26 18.53 -13.15 23.23
N ASN A 27 18.92 -12.04 22.61
CA ASN A 27 18.46 -11.59 21.29
C ASN A 27 16.94 -11.36 21.17
N MET A 28 16.20 -11.15 22.27
CA MET A 28 14.73 -11.00 22.21
C MET A 28 14.24 -9.76 21.43
N PHE A 29 15.09 -8.73 21.34
CA PHE A 29 14.81 -7.52 20.55
C PHE A 29 15.22 -7.65 19.08
N GLY A 30 16.11 -8.58 18.75
CA GLY A 30 16.52 -8.88 17.37
C GLY A 30 15.68 -9.99 16.72
N PHE A 31 15.13 -10.90 17.53
CA PHE A 31 14.36 -12.03 17.04
C PHE A 31 13.16 -12.39 17.95
N PRO A 32 11.98 -12.63 17.35
CA PRO A 32 11.71 -12.59 15.90
C PRO A 32 11.36 -11.17 15.42
N TYR A 33 11.10 -10.98 14.12
CA TYR A 33 10.56 -9.72 13.58
C TYR A 33 9.29 -9.26 14.34
N TYR A 34 8.97 -7.97 14.33
CA TYR A 34 7.78 -7.42 14.96
C TYR A 34 6.53 -7.83 14.19
N GLU A 35 5.62 -8.50 14.89
CA GLU A 35 4.34 -8.95 14.34
C GLU A 35 3.28 -7.85 14.30
N ASN A 36 2.24 -8.05 13.49
CA ASN A 36 1.13 -7.12 13.37
C ASN A 36 0.32 -7.03 14.66
N ASP A 37 -0.01 -8.15 15.32
CA ASP A 37 -0.74 -8.16 16.60
C ASP A 37 0.06 -7.49 17.72
N GLU A 38 1.41 -7.56 17.69
CA GLU A 38 2.23 -6.83 18.66
C GLU A 38 1.96 -5.32 18.57
N GLY A 39 1.92 -4.79 17.34
CA GLY A 39 1.53 -3.41 17.06
C GLY A 39 0.10 -3.09 17.49
N VAL A 40 -0.86 -3.99 17.21
CA VAL A 40 -2.27 -3.81 17.58
C VAL A 40 -2.40 -3.63 19.09
N TYR A 41 -1.91 -4.57 19.89
CA TYR A 41 -2.11 -4.53 21.34
C TYR A 41 -1.34 -3.38 22.01
N MET A 42 -0.15 -3.04 21.49
CA MET A 42 0.59 -1.86 21.94
C MET A 42 -0.15 -0.56 21.61
N SER A 43 -0.77 -0.46 20.44
CA SER A 43 -1.58 0.71 20.04
C SER A 43 -2.85 0.87 20.90
N GLN A 44 -3.50 -0.23 21.27
CA GLN A 44 -4.67 -0.23 22.15
C GLN A 44 -4.30 0.19 23.57
N ALA A 45 -3.16 -0.30 24.09
CA ALA A 45 -2.61 0.16 25.37
C ALA A 45 -2.26 1.66 25.33
N TRP A 46 -1.72 2.15 24.21
CA TRP A 46 -1.44 3.57 23.99
C TRP A 46 -2.71 4.42 24.02
N SER A 47 -3.75 4.01 23.27
CA SER A 47 -5.04 4.72 23.25
C SER A 47 -5.69 4.77 24.63
N LEU A 48 -5.57 3.70 25.44
CA LEU A 48 -6.06 3.71 26.82
C LEU A 48 -5.36 4.76 27.68
N LEU A 49 -4.02 4.85 27.59
CA LEU A 49 -3.22 5.77 28.40
C LEU A 49 -3.24 7.22 27.92
N ARG A 50 -3.51 7.47 26.62
CA ARG A 50 -3.40 8.79 26.01
C ARG A 50 -4.73 9.39 25.61
N GLU A 51 -5.68 8.57 25.16
CA GLU A 51 -6.97 9.02 24.65
C GLU A 51 -8.14 8.66 25.57
N GLY A 52 -7.92 7.78 26.56
CA GLY A 52 -8.99 7.26 27.41
C GLY A 52 -9.97 6.36 26.67
N LYS A 53 -9.56 5.78 25.54
CA LYS A 53 -10.37 4.86 24.71
C LYS A 53 -9.79 3.45 24.75
N VAL A 54 -10.62 2.45 24.48
CA VAL A 54 -10.18 1.04 24.46
C VAL A 54 -9.37 0.67 23.20
N ALA A 55 -9.48 1.45 22.12
CA ALA A 55 -8.72 1.29 20.89
C ALA A 55 -8.56 2.65 20.18
N PRO A 56 -7.48 2.84 19.40
CA PRO A 56 -7.22 4.09 18.68
C PRO A 56 -8.16 4.33 17.49
N TYR A 57 -8.89 3.30 17.07
CA TYR A 57 -9.83 3.31 15.96
C TYR A 57 -11.18 2.75 16.42
N THR A 58 -12.13 2.58 15.50
CA THR A 58 -13.41 1.94 15.80
C THR A 58 -13.20 0.57 16.46
N TYR A 59 -13.69 0.43 17.69
CA TYR A 59 -13.60 -0.80 18.48
C TYR A 59 -14.78 -1.73 18.20
N TRP A 60 -14.51 -2.79 17.47
CA TRP A 60 -15.53 -3.68 16.89
C TRP A 60 -15.66 -5.03 17.60
N TYR A 61 -15.27 -5.11 18.88
CA TYR A 61 -15.45 -6.32 19.69
C TYR A 61 -14.73 -7.58 19.16
N ASP A 62 -13.55 -7.42 18.59
CA ASP A 62 -12.70 -8.54 18.14
C ASP A 62 -12.14 -9.33 19.31
N HIS A 63 -11.66 -8.63 20.33
CA HIS A 63 -11.16 -9.21 21.58
C HIS A 63 -11.61 -8.39 22.78
N ALA A 64 -11.78 -9.02 23.93
CA ALA A 64 -12.02 -8.35 25.20
C ALA A 64 -10.76 -7.56 25.66
N PRO A 65 -10.92 -6.42 26.37
CA PRO A 65 -9.84 -5.45 26.53
C PRO A 65 -8.83 -5.74 27.64
N VAL A 66 -9.03 -6.79 28.45
CA VAL A 66 -8.21 -7.00 29.66
C VAL A 66 -6.73 -7.18 29.32
N GLY A 67 -6.40 -7.84 28.22
CA GLY A 67 -5.00 -8.07 27.86
C GLY A 67 -4.21 -6.78 27.63
N TRP A 68 -4.70 -5.85 26.82
CA TRP A 68 -4.01 -4.58 26.59
C TRP A 68 -4.17 -3.58 27.74
N ILE A 69 -5.17 -3.73 28.62
CA ILE A 69 -5.20 -3.02 29.91
C ILE A 69 -3.97 -3.41 30.76
N PHE A 70 -3.60 -4.69 30.80
CA PHE A 70 -2.38 -5.13 31.50
C PHE A 70 -1.10 -4.60 30.87
N ILE A 71 -1.05 -4.54 29.53
CA ILE A 71 0.07 -3.90 28.81
C ILE A 71 0.16 -2.41 29.18
N ALA A 72 -0.96 -1.69 29.22
CA ALA A 72 -1.00 -0.29 29.62
C ALA A 72 -0.51 -0.08 31.06
N VAL A 73 -0.93 -0.93 32.00
CA VAL A 73 -0.44 -0.89 33.39
C VAL A 73 1.07 -1.12 33.45
N TRP A 74 1.60 -2.10 32.71
CA TRP A 74 3.03 -2.34 32.62
C TRP A 74 3.80 -1.11 32.12
N VAL A 75 3.34 -0.52 31.01
CA VAL A 75 3.97 0.67 30.41
C VAL A 75 3.92 1.86 31.38
N PHE A 76 2.79 2.06 32.07
CA PHE A 76 2.64 3.10 33.08
C PHE A 76 3.63 2.92 34.25
N LEU A 77 3.79 1.70 34.75
CA LEU A 77 4.68 1.39 35.87
C LEU A 77 6.17 1.44 35.50
N THR A 78 6.51 1.28 34.21
CA THR A 78 7.91 1.22 33.74
C THR A 78 8.43 2.51 33.13
N GLY A 79 7.65 3.59 33.15
CA GLY A 79 8.08 4.92 32.71
C GLY A 79 7.80 5.27 31.25
N GLY A 80 6.99 4.47 30.54
CA GLY A 80 6.50 4.80 29.20
C GLY A 80 6.83 3.77 28.12
N PHE A 81 6.35 4.04 26.90
CA PHE A 81 6.46 3.10 25.78
C PHE A 81 7.90 2.86 25.36
N PHE A 82 8.78 3.86 25.52
CA PHE A 82 10.14 3.83 25.00
C PHE A 82 11.22 3.45 26.03
N THR A 83 10.84 2.98 27.23
CA THR A 83 11.80 2.62 28.30
C THR A 83 12.84 1.59 27.84
N PHE A 84 12.46 0.67 26.94
CA PHE A 84 13.32 -0.41 26.45
C PHE A 84 13.63 -0.30 24.95
N GLY A 85 13.63 0.92 24.41
CA GLY A 85 13.84 1.19 22.99
C GLY A 85 12.53 1.50 22.25
N PRO A 86 12.28 0.96 21.04
CA PRO A 86 11.00 1.11 20.34
C PRO A 86 9.84 0.55 21.16
N SER A 87 8.62 1.00 20.88
CA SER A 87 7.46 0.71 21.73
C SER A 87 7.24 -0.79 21.98
N ILE A 88 7.35 -1.63 20.93
CA ILE A 88 7.15 -3.08 21.00
C ILE A 88 8.11 -3.74 22.01
N ASN A 89 9.35 -3.26 22.11
CA ASN A 89 10.33 -3.84 23.03
C ASN A 89 9.88 -3.76 24.49
N SER A 90 9.15 -2.69 24.87
CA SER A 90 8.59 -2.59 26.22
C SER A 90 7.58 -3.72 26.48
N GLY A 91 6.71 -4.02 25.51
CA GLY A 91 5.81 -5.17 25.59
C GLY A 91 6.55 -6.51 25.62
N ARG A 92 7.65 -6.69 24.87
CA ARG A 92 8.43 -7.94 24.89
C ARG A 92 9.08 -8.20 26.25
N VAL A 93 9.54 -7.16 26.96
CA VAL A 93 10.02 -7.30 28.34
C VAL A 93 8.89 -7.75 29.28
N PHE A 94 7.67 -7.24 29.09
CA PHE A 94 6.51 -7.72 29.84
C PHE A 94 6.24 -9.21 29.57
N MET A 95 6.31 -9.65 28.31
CA MET A 95 6.13 -11.06 27.95
C MET A 95 7.19 -11.96 28.59
N LEU A 96 8.44 -11.50 28.69
CA LEU A 96 9.51 -12.22 29.40
C LEU A 96 9.16 -12.43 30.89
N ILE A 97 8.60 -11.42 31.55
CA ILE A 97 8.18 -11.54 32.96
C ILE A 97 7.03 -12.54 33.11
N LEU A 98 6.05 -12.49 32.21
CA LEU A 98 4.94 -13.44 32.20
C LEU A 98 5.41 -14.87 31.89
N HIS A 99 6.38 -15.03 31.00
CA HIS A 99 7.04 -16.31 30.72
C HIS A 99 7.68 -16.87 31.99
N LEU A 100 8.50 -16.07 32.71
CA LEU A 100 9.12 -16.49 33.97
C LEU A 100 8.10 -16.89 35.05
N ALA A 101 7.01 -16.13 35.17
CA ALA A 101 5.95 -16.48 36.10
C ALA A 101 5.22 -17.77 35.70
N THR A 102 4.99 -17.97 34.40
CA THR A 102 4.42 -19.22 33.85
C THR A 102 5.37 -20.39 34.08
N THR A 103 6.68 -20.22 33.93
CA THR A 103 7.72 -21.21 34.26
C THR A 103 7.63 -21.64 35.73
N LEU A 104 7.47 -20.69 36.65
CA LEU A 104 7.28 -20.99 38.07
C LEU A 104 6.00 -21.81 38.32
N PHE A 105 4.88 -21.43 37.70
CA PHE A 105 3.63 -22.15 37.83
C PHE A 105 3.70 -23.55 37.21
N LEU A 106 4.33 -23.69 36.04
CA LEU A 106 4.57 -24.97 35.37
C LEU A 106 5.36 -25.92 36.26
N TYR A 107 6.48 -25.47 36.84
CA TYR A 107 7.25 -26.26 37.79
C TYR A 107 6.39 -26.75 38.96
N PHE A 108 5.64 -25.82 39.56
CA PHE A 108 4.80 -26.12 40.71
C PHE A 108 3.70 -27.13 40.37
N ILE A 109 2.98 -26.93 39.25
CA ILE A 109 1.92 -27.82 38.78
C ILE A 109 2.48 -29.20 38.49
N ALA A 110 3.58 -29.29 37.73
CA ALA A 110 4.25 -30.53 37.39
C ALA A 110 4.67 -31.30 38.64
N LYS A 111 5.33 -30.63 39.60
CA LYS A 111 5.74 -31.26 40.86
C LYS A 111 4.55 -31.75 41.66
N LYS A 112 3.46 -30.96 41.76
CA LYS A 112 2.31 -31.32 42.59
C LYS A 112 1.46 -32.44 42.00
N ILE A 113 1.34 -32.51 40.67
CA ILE A 113 0.60 -33.59 39.99
C ILE A 113 1.40 -34.90 40.04
N SER A 114 2.70 -34.86 39.71
CA SER A 114 3.55 -36.05 39.65
C SER A 114 4.05 -36.54 41.02
N GLY A 115 4.14 -35.62 41.99
CA GLY A 115 4.84 -35.83 43.25
C GLY A 115 6.37 -35.82 43.14
N ARG A 116 6.94 -35.42 41.99
CA ARG A 116 8.38 -35.49 41.71
C ARG A 116 8.93 -34.16 41.20
N LYS A 117 10.07 -33.73 41.72
CA LYS A 117 10.74 -32.48 41.32
C LYS A 117 11.44 -32.62 39.96
N GLU A 118 11.77 -33.85 39.59
CA GLU A 118 12.43 -34.23 38.34
C GLU A 118 11.53 -33.92 37.15
N VAL A 119 10.23 -34.24 37.25
CA VAL A 119 9.21 -33.88 36.25
C VAL A 119 9.15 -32.36 36.11
N GLY A 120 9.04 -31.62 37.22
CA GLY A 120 9.00 -30.15 37.17
C GLY A 120 10.24 -29.56 36.51
N THR A 121 11.42 -30.11 36.79
CA THR A 121 12.69 -29.67 36.20
C THR A 121 12.71 -29.91 34.69
N LEU A 122 12.34 -31.12 34.25
CA LEU A 122 12.33 -31.47 32.83
C LEU A 122 11.30 -30.67 32.04
N SER A 123 10.08 -30.52 32.58
CA SER A 123 9.03 -29.70 31.96
C SER A 123 9.49 -28.25 31.75
N VAL A 124 10.16 -27.66 32.75
CA VAL A 124 10.70 -26.30 32.61
C VAL A 124 11.79 -26.22 31.54
N LEU A 125 12.71 -27.18 31.46
CA LEU A 125 13.77 -27.16 30.46
C LEU A 125 13.21 -27.32 29.04
N VAL A 126 12.30 -28.27 28.83
CA VAL A 126 11.64 -28.48 27.53
C VAL A 126 10.84 -27.24 27.11
N TYR A 127 10.16 -26.60 28.07
CA TYR A 127 9.43 -25.36 27.83
C TYR A 127 10.36 -24.19 27.46
N SER A 128 11.43 -23.99 28.24
CA SER A 128 12.35 -22.85 28.14
C SER A 128 13.21 -22.87 26.87
N PHE A 129 13.51 -24.04 26.35
CA PHE A 129 14.33 -24.22 25.16
C PHE A 129 13.51 -24.58 23.93
N SER A 130 12.19 -24.57 23.99
CA SER A 130 11.34 -24.82 22.82
C SER A 130 11.50 -23.70 21.79
N PRO A 131 11.93 -24.01 20.55
CA PRO A 131 11.96 -23.02 19.47
C PRO A 131 10.61 -22.35 19.22
N LEU A 132 9.47 -23.06 19.39
CA LEU A 132 8.14 -22.46 19.32
C LEU A 132 7.89 -21.50 20.48
N GLY A 133 8.31 -21.88 21.69
CA GLY A 133 8.24 -21.04 22.88
C GLY A 133 9.00 -19.74 22.67
N ILE A 134 10.25 -19.82 22.23
CA ILE A 134 11.10 -18.66 21.93
C ILE A 134 10.48 -17.77 20.86
N TYR A 135 9.92 -18.35 19.81
CA TYR A 135 9.31 -17.57 18.71
C TYR A 135 8.03 -16.85 19.12
N TYR A 136 7.08 -17.54 19.77
CA TYR A 136 5.77 -16.94 20.06
C TYR A 136 5.69 -16.24 21.43
N GLN A 137 6.43 -16.72 22.44
CA GLN A 137 6.32 -16.18 23.80
C GLN A 137 7.17 -14.93 24.05
N ARG A 138 8.07 -14.61 23.12
CA ARG A 138 8.73 -13.29 23.08
C ARG A 138 7.82 -12.19 22.54
N ARG A 139 6.89 -12.54 21.64
CA ARG A 139 6.00 -11.58 20.98
C ARG A 139 4.92 -11.08 21.94
N VAL A 140 4.53 -9.83 21.80
CA VAL A 140 3.40 -9.22 22.54
C VAL A 140 2.08 -9.80 22.04
N LEU A 141 1.65 -10.94 22.60
CA LEU A 141 0.42 -11.63 22.19
C LEU A 141 -0.51 -11.82 23.39
N LEU A 142 -1.82 -11.66 23.15
CA LEU A 142 -2.85 -11.94 24.16
C LEU A 142 -2.80 -13.39 24.65
N ASP A 143 -2.46 -14.33 23.78
CA ASP A 143 -2.31 -15.75 24.10
C ASP A 143 -1.23 -16.00 25.17
N ASN A 144 -0.16 -15.19 25.21
CA ASN A 144 0.87 -15.28 26.25
C ASN A 144 0.32 -14.84 27.61
N ILE A 145 -0.40 -13.72 27.65
CA ILE A 145 -1.05 -13.20 28.87
C ILE A 145 -2.14 -14.17 29.36
N MET A 146 -2.96 -14.68 28.44
CA MET A 146 -3.97 -15.69 28.74
C MET A 146 -3.33 -16.95 29.34
N THR A 147 -2.24 -17.45 28.75
CA THR A 147 -1.54 -18.65 29.23
C THR A 147 -1.01 -18.44 30.65
N PHE A 148 -0.46 -17.26 30.95
CA PHE A 148 -0.08 -16.90 32.32
C PHE A 148 -1.27 -17.00 33.29
N TRP A 149 -2.42 -16.41 32.95
CA TRP A 149 -3.62 -16.48 33.81
C TRP A 149 -4.15 -17.91 33.97
N VAL A 150 -4.14 -18.68 32.89
CA VAL A 150 -4.54 -20.09 32.89
C VAL A 150 -3.68 -20.88 33.88
N PHE A 151 -2.35 -20.78 33.77
CA PHE A 151 -1.42 -21.48 34.65
C PHE A 151 -1.44 -20.95 36.09
N ALA A 152 -1.61 -19.65 36.29
CA ALA A 152 -1.80 -19.06 37.62
C ALA A 152 -3.06 -19.63 38.30
N SER A 153 -4.18 -19.66 37.58
CA SER A 153 -5.44 -20.23 38.08
C SER A 153 -5.30 -21.72 38.41
N SER A 154 -4.63 -22.49 37.55
CA SER A 154 -4.39 -23.91 37.77
C SER A 154 -3.50 -24.15 38.98
N ALA A 155 -2.40 -23.39 39.15
CA ALA A 155 -1.48 -23.53 40.27
C ALA A 155 -2.19 -23.30 41.63
N VAL A 156 -3.20 -22.44 41.69
CA VAL A 156 -4.00 -22.21 42.90
C VAL A 156 -4.83 -23.43 43.30
N LEU A 157 -5.31 -24.21 42.32
CA LEU A 157 -6.17 -25.39 42.52
C LEU A 157 -5.43 -26.70 42.76
N VAL A 158 -4.20 -26.87 42.27
CA VAL A 158 -3.41 -28.11 42.44
C VAL A 158 -2.81 -28.17 43.86
N VAL A 159 -3.68 -28.35 44.87
CA VAL A 159 -3.29 -28.52 46.28
C VAL A 159 -4.11 -29.60 46.99
N LYS A 160 -3.47 -30.33 47.92
CA LYS A 160 -4.11 -31.46 48.65
C LYS A 160 -5.36 -31.09 49.45
N ASN A 161 -5.44 -29.87 50.00
CA ASN A 161 -6.57 -29.39 50.80
C ASN A 161 -7.11 -28.09 50.19
N LEU A 162 -8.03 -28.20 49.24
CA LEU A 162 -8.57 -27.06 48.53
C LEU A 162 -9.56 -26.29 49.42
N LYS A 163 -9.18 -25.06 49.78
CA LYS A 163 -10.05 -24.11 50.50
C LYS A 163 -10.93 -23.35 49.53
N LEU A 164 -12.12 -22.95 49.98
CA LEU A 164 -13.04 -22.13 49.17
C LEU A 164 -12.36 -20.87 48.64
N SER A 165 -11.58 -20.14 49.45
CA SER A 165 -10.88 -18.93 49.02
C SER A 165 -9.95 -19.14 47.81
N ARG A 166 -9.39 -20.33 47.65
CA ARG A 166 -8.57 -20.70 46.48
C ARG A 166 -9.44 -20.93 45.25
N VAL A 167 -10.62 -21.52 45.43
CA VAL A 167 -11.61 -21.66 44.36
C VAL A 167 -12.06 -20.28 43.88
N LEU A 168 -12.35 -19.36 44.80
CA LEU A 168 -12.75 -17.98 44.45
C LEU A 168 -11.60 -17.24 43.74
N LEU A 169 -10.36 -17.37 44.22
CA LEU A 169 -9.19 -16.78 43.55
C LEU A 169 -9.00 -17.37 42.15
N SER A 170 -9.09 -18.69 42.00
CA SER A 170 -9.01 -19.37 40.71
C SER A 170 -10.13 -18.92 39.75
N SER A 171 -11.35 -18.70 40.22
CA SER A 171 -12.44 -18.16 39.37
C SER A 171 -12.15 -16.74 38.89
N ILE A 172 -11.54 -15.90 39.72
CA ILE A 172 -11.14 -14.54 39.31
C ILE A 172 -10.07 -14.62 38.23
N LEU A 173 -9.01 -15.39 38.47
CA LEU A 173 -7.91 -15.57 37.53
C LEU A 173 -8.38 -16.19 36.20
N PHE A 174 -9.31 -17.14 36.25
CA PHE A 174 -9.91 -17.73 35.06
C PHE A 174 -10.79 -16.73 34.29
N GLY A 175 -11.61 -15.94 34.98
CA GLY A 175 -12.37 -14.85 34.36
C GLY A 175 -11.46 -13.84 33.65
N LEU A 176 -10.34 -13.47 34.26
CA LEU A 176 -9.32 -12.61 33.63
C LEU A 176 -8.67 -13.28 32.40
N ALA A 177 -8.43 -14.59 32.45
CA ALA A 177 -7.91 -15.33 31.30
C ALA A 177 -8.86 -15.23 30.10
N VAL A 178 -10.17 -15.47 30.32
CA VAL A 178 -11.18 -15.41 29.26
C VAL A 178 -11.35 -13.99 28.71
N LEU A 179 -11.31 -12.97 29.57
CA LEU A 179 -11.36 -11.56 29.14
C LEU A 179 -10.06 -11.06 28.51
N THR A 180 -8.96 -11.81 28.63
CA THR A 180 -7.70 -11.54 27.92
C THR A 180 -7.74 -12.15 26.53
N LYS A 181 -8.22 -13.40 26.43
CA LYS A 181 -8.43 -14.11 25.17
C LYS A 181 -9.56 -15.12 25.34
N GLU A 182 -10.54 -15.06 24.46
CA GLU A 182 -11.81 -15.79 24.57
C GLU A 182 -11.61 -17.31 24.56
N ASN A 183 -10.56 -17.76 23.87
CA ASN A 183 -10.17 -19.18 23.75
C ASN A 183 -9.83 -19.82 25.11
N ALA A 184 -9.61 -19.04 26.18
CA ALA A 184 -9.40 -19.60 27.50
C ALA A 184 -10.62 -20.39 28.01
N ILE A 185 -11.82 -20.11 27.49
CA ILE A 185 -13.06 -20.79 27.90
C ILE A 185 -13.01 -22.31 27.72
N PHE A 186 -12.21 -22.80 26.75
CA PHE A 186 -12.03 -24.23 26.50
C PHE A 186 -11.33 -24.96 27.65
N PHE A 187 -10.67 -24.24 28.58
CA PHE A 187 -10.11 -24.81 29.80
C PHE A 187 -11.12 -24.94 30.94
N LEU A 188 -12.36 -24.44 30.81
CA LEU A 188 -13.39 -24.55 31.86
C LEU A 188 -13.58 -25.99 32.36
N PRO A 189 -13.71 -27.03 31.51
CA PRO A 189 -13.88 -28.41 31.99
C PRO A 189 -12.68 -28.92 32.80
N PHE A 190 -11.46 -28.45 32.50
CA PHE A 190 -10.27 -28.78 33.27
C PHE A 190 -10.32 -28.20 34.69
N TYR A 191 -10.75 -26.95 34.86
CA TYR A 191 -10.93 -26.35 36.18
C TYR A 191 -12.02 -27.06 36.99
N LEU A 192 -13.15 -27.38 36.36
CA LEU A 192 -14.23 -28.16 36.99
C LEU A 192 -13.73 -29.53 37.45
N TYR A 193 -12.91 -30.19 36.62
CA TYR A 193 -12.26 -31.46 36.99
C TYR A 193 -11.32 -31.30 38.20
N LEU A 194 -10.45 -30.29 38.21
CA LEU A 194 -9.55 -30.04 39.34
C LEU A 194 -10.31 -29.75 40.64
N ILE A 195 -11.39 -28.96 40.59
CA ILE A 195 -12.23 -28.68 41.75
C ILE A 195 -12.92 -29.98 42.22
N TYR A 196 -13.45 -30.78 41.28
CA TYR A 196 -14.13 -32.03 41.58
C TYR A 196 -13.22 -33.02 42.33
N ILE A 197 -11.96 -33.18 41.89
CA ILE A 197 -11.03 -34.14 42.50
C ILE A 197 -10.41 -33.63 43.81
N ASN A 198 -10.23 -32.32 43.98
CA ASN A 198 -9.56 -31.73 45.15
C ASN A 198 -10.53 -31.24 46.24
N THR A 199 -11.86 -31.31 46.01
CA THR A 199 -12.89 -30.91 46.99
C THR A 199 -13.61 -32.13 47.59
N SER A 200 -13.87 -32.07 48.90
CA SER A 200 -14.68 -33.08 49.61
C SER A 200 -16.09 -33.17 49.05
N TYR A 201 -16.67 -34.37 48.96
CA TYR A 201 -17.99 -34.63 48.36
C TYR A 201 -19.08 -33.63 48.79
N LYS A 202 -19.19 -33.33 50.09
CA LYS A 202 -20.19 -32.40 50.66
C LYS A 202 -20.09 -30.96 50.15
N ASN A 203 -18.90 -30.51 49.74
CA ASN A 203 -18.63 -29.11 49.35
C ASN A 203 -18.44 -28.93 47.84
N ARG A 204 -18.48 -30.02 47.05
CA ARG A 204 -18.19 -29.98 45.60
C ARG A 204 -19.16 -29.08 44.85
N LEU A 205 -20.46 -29.26 45.07
CA LEU A 205 -21.48 -28.49 44.37
C LEU A 205 -21.31 -27.00 44.65
N PHE A 206 -21.16 -26.63 45.93
CA PHE A 206 -20.96 -25.25 46.33
C PHE A 206 -19.68 -24.63 45.74
N ALA A 207 -18.57 -25.37 45.73
CA ALA A 207 -17.32 -24.92 45.12
C ALA A 207 -17.44 -24.72 43.59
N ILE A 208 -18.09 -25.66 42.89
CA ILE A 208 -18.33 -25.56 41.45
C ILE A 208 -19.25 -24.39 41.13
N THR A 209 -20.37 -24.25 41.84
CA THR A 209 -21.31 -23.14 41.63
C THR A 209 -20.65 -21.80 41.93
N GLY A 210 -19.89 -21.69 43.02
CA GLY A 210 -19.15 -20.47 43.36
C GLY A 210 -18.12 -20.11 42.29
N PHE A 211 -17.38 -21.10 41.78
CA PHE A 211 -16.41 -20.90 40.70
C PHE A 211 -17.10 -20.38 39.43
N LEU A 212 -18.19 -21.01 39.00
CA LEU A 212 -18.92 -20.63 37.80
C LEU A 212 -19.53 -19.23 37.96
N LEU A 213 -20.20 -18.97 39.07
CA LEU A 213 -20.87 -17.68 39.31
C LEU A 213 -19.89 -16.52 39.27
N ILE A 214 -18.73 -16.63 39.93
CA ILE A 214 -17.73 -15.55 39.92
C ILE A 214 -17.07 -15.40 38.54
N SER A 215 -16.69 -16.52 37.91
CA SER A 215 -16.06 -16.47 36.58
C SER A 215 -16.99 -15.82 35.55
N PHE A 216 -18.26 -16.24 35.51
CA PHE A 216 -19.25 -15.66 34.60
C PHE A 216 -19.63 -14.22 34.96
N SER A 217 -19.61 -13.85 36.24
CA SER A 217 -19.84 -12.45 36.66
C SER A 217 -18.72 -11.52 36.18
N ILE A 218 -17.48 -12.02 36.15
CA ILE A 218 -16.37 -11.26 35.57
C ILE A 218 -16.53 -11.18 34.06
N MET A 219 -16.78 -12.31 33.39
CA MET A 219 -16.97 -12.36 31.94
C MET A 219 -18.12 -11.47 31.46
N SER A 220 -19.20 -11.35 32.24
CA SER A 220 -20.36 -10.53 31.88
C SER A 220 -20.04 -9.03 31.85
N THR A 221 -18.93 -8.57 32.44
CA THR A 221 -18.52 -7.15 32.35
C THR A 221 -18.26 -6.70 30.92
N TYR A 222 -17.77 -7.59 30.05
CA TYR A 222 -17.56 -7.28 28.63
C TYR A 222 -18.88 -7.14 27.87
N ILE A 223 -19.84 -8.04 28.16
CA ILE A 223 -21.20 -7.95 27.62
C ILE A 223 -21.89 -6.67 28.13
N LEU A 224 -21.74 -6.38 29.43
CA LEU A 224 -22.28 -5.17 30.05
C LEU A 224 -21.72 -3.91 29.37
N TYR A 225 -20.42 -3.87 29.07
CA TYR A 225 -19.81 -2.76 28.34
C TYR A 225 -20.49 -2.54 26.98
N ALA A 226 -20.70 -3.59 26.19
CA ALA A 226 -21.39 -3.49 24.89
C ALA A 226 -22.85 -3.03 25.05
N VAL A 227 -23.56 -3.52 26.06
CA VAL A 227 -24.94 -3.10 26.36
C VAL A 227 -25.00 -1.63 26.76
N LEU A 228 -24.09 -1.15 27.62
CA LEU A 228 -24.01 0.24 28.04
C LEU A 228 -23.69 1.18 26.88
N LYS A 229 -22.90 0.72 25.90
CA LYS A 229 -22.62 1.44 24.66
C LYS A 229 -23.76 1.38 23.64
N LYS A 230 -24.81 0.59 23.89
CA LYS A 230 -25.87 0.26 22.93
C LYS A 230 -25.35 -0.44 21.66
N GLU A 231 -24.22 -1.12 21.77
CA GLU A 231 -23.52 -1.82 20.69
C GLU A 231 -23.60 -3.36 20.85
N PHE A 232 -24.43 -3.86 21.77
CA PHE A 232 -24.63 -5.30 21.90
C PHE A 232 -25.40 -5.88 20.71
N PHE A 233 -26.46 -5.20 20.28
CA PHE A 233 -27.33 -5.62 19.17
C PHE A 233 -26.94 -4.96 17.85
N PRO A 234 -27.24 -5.58 16.69
CA PRO A 234 -27.03 -4.98 15.38
C PRO A 234 -27.97 -3.77 15.13
N VAL A 235 -27.59 -2.93 14.18
CA VAL A 235 -28.39 -1.81 13.68
C VAL A 235 -29.77 -2.33 13.20
N GLY A 236 -30.84 -1.57 13.46
CA GLY A 236 -32.22 -1.93 13.16
C GLY A 236 -32.87 -2.81 14.24
N PHE A 237 -32.10 -3.41 15.14
CA PHE A 237 -32.63 -4.14 16.28
C PHE A 237 -32.99 -3.15 17.40
N LEU A 238 -34.16 -3.35 18.03
CA LEU A 238 -34.70 -2.48 19.09
C LEU A 238 -34.76 -0.98 18.73
N GLY A 239 -34.98 -0.65 17.44
CA GLY A 239 -35.17 0.74 16.98
C GLY A 239 -33.88 1.56 16.85
N SER A 240 -32.70 0.93 16.84
CA SER A 240 -31.45 1.61 16.49
C SER A 240 -31.44 1.99 15.01
N THR A 241 -31.25 3.29 14.72
CA THR A 241 -31.25 3.81 13.34
C THR A 241 -29.88 4.33 12.88
N LYS A 242 -28.97 4.61 13.82
CA LYS A 242 -27.62 5.09 13.50
C LYS A 242 -26.70 3.89 13.23
N GLU A 243 -25.84 3.99 12.22
CA GLU A 243 -24.81 2.98 12.00
C GLU A 243 -23.83 2.93 13.18
N HIS A 244 -23.57 1.71 13.66
CA HIS A 244 -22.59 1.42 14.70
C HIS A 244 -22.16 -0.05 14.60
N VAL A 245 -21.04 -0.35 15.24
CA VAL A 245 -20.56 -1.73 15.43
C VAL A 245 -21.48 -2.53 16.35
N SER A 246 -21.45 -3.85 16.22
CA SER A 246 -22.28 -4.75 17.03
C SER A 246 -21.49 -5.97 17.50
N MET A 247 -21.48 -6.20 18.81
CA MET A 247 -20.84 -7.36 19.42
C MET A 247 -21.41 -8.68 18.87
N LEU A 248 -22.74 -8.79 18.72
CA LEU A 248 -23.36 -9.99 18.14
C LEU A 248 -22.97 -10.20 16.68
N THR A 249 -22.87 -9.13 15.89
CA THR A 249 -22.42 -9.22 14.50
C THR A 249 -20.96 -9.66 14.42
N SER A 250 -20.10 -9.09 15.26
CA SER A 250 -18.68 -9.46 15.34
C SER A 250 -18.48 -10.90 15.76
N PHE A 251 -19.22 -11.39 16.75
CA PHE A 251 -19.18 -12.80 17.16
C PHE A 251 -19.65 -13.74 16.05
N LYS A 252 -20.75 -13.39 15.36
CA LYS A 252 -21.23 -14.15 14.21
C LYS A 252 -20.15 -14.21 13.12
N TRP A 253 -19.53 -13.09 12.80
CA TRP A 253 -18.45 -13.02 11.81
C TRP A 253 -17.25 -13.88 12.23
N GLN A 254 -16.77 -13.76 13.47
CA GLN A 254 -15.65 -14.56 14.00
C GLN A 254 -15.92 -16.07 13.90
N MET A 255 -17.16 -16.52 14.18
CA MET A 255 -17.55 -17.94 14.06
C MET A 255 -17.54 -18.45 12.61
N THR A 256 -17.68 -17.57 11.63
CA THR A 256 -17.69 -17.92 10.20
C THR A 256 -16.32 -17.86 9.53
N ARG A 257 -15.25 -17.46 10.25
CA ARG A 257 -13.90 -17.33 9.69
C ARG A 257 -13.22 -18.69 9.49
N GLY A 258 -12.37 -18.73 8.47
CA GLY A 258 -11.53 -19.88 8.13
C GLY A 258 -12.25 -20.93 7.30
N ALA A 259 -11.51 -21.95 6.87
CA ALA A 259 -12.07 -23.00 6.02
C ALA A 259 -12.97 -23.96 6.82
N SER A 260 -14.17 -24.23 6.31
CA SER A 260 -15.08 -25.28 6.82
C SER A 260 -14.64 -26.69 6.38
N LEU A 261 -13.34 -26.95 6.41
CA LEU A 261 -12.74 -28.22 6.01
C LEU A 261 -12.44 -29.10 7.23
N PRO A 262 -12.54 -30.43 7.12
CA PRO A 262 -12.03 -31.33 8.15
C PRO A 262 -10.55 -31.08 8.44
N PHE A 263 -10.13 -31.19 9.71
CA PHE A 263 -8.78 -30.83 10.15
C PHE A 263 -7.65 -31.64 9.49
N TRP A 264 -7.95 -32.84 8.97
CA TRP A 264 -6.97 -33.70 8.30
C TRP A 264 -6.83 -33.42 6.80
N THR A 265 -7.69 -32.55 6.24
CA THR A 265 -7.67 -32.23 4.81
C THR A 265 -6.56 -31.23 4.50
N LYS A 266 -5.79 -31.50 3.43
CA LYS A 266 -4.84 -30.55 2.86
C LYS A 266 -5.59 -29.28 2.45
N GLY A 267 -5.26 -28.14 3.07
CA GLY A 267 -5.96 -26.87 2.88
C GLY A 267 -6.81 -26.41 4.07
N SER A 268 -6.99 -27.24 5.11
CA SER A 268 -7.52 -26.74 6.39
C SER A 268 -6.47 -25.89 7.12
N ASP A 269 -6.93 -24.86 7.85
CA ASP A 269 -6.06 -23.98 8.61
C ASP A 269 -5.26 -24.78 9.65
N PHE A 270 -5.88 -25.76 10.32
CA PHE A 270 -5.19 -26.64 11.26
C PHE A 270 -4.01 -27.37 10.60
N TYR A 271 -4.23 -28.00 9.43
CA TYR A 271 -3.17 -28.72 8.72
C TYR A 271 -2.01 -27.81 8.33
N GLY A 272 -2.31 -26.62 7.80
CA GLY A 272 -1.29 -25.61 7.44
C GLY A 272 -0.47 -25.18 8.65
N ASN A 273 -1.13 -24.87 9.76
CA ASN A 273 -0.45 -24.45 11.00
C ASN A 273 0.38 -25.58 11.62
N VAL A 274 -0.06 -26.84 11.57
CA VAL A 274 0.76 -27.98 12.04
C VAL A 274 2.06 -28.07 11.24
N LEU A 275 2.02 -27.91 9.92
CA LEU A 275 3.23 -27.89 9.10
C LEU A 275 4.13 -26.70 9.44
N GLU A 276 3.56 -25.53 9.69
CA GLU A 276 4.31 -24.35 10.12
C GLU A 276 4.99 -24.58 11.49
N TRP A 277 4.26 -25.12 12.46
CA TRP A 277 4.78 -25.45 13.79
C TRP A 277 5.87 -26.49 13.72
N MET A 278 5.70 -27.53 12.89
CA MET A 278 6.75 -28.51 12.63
C MET A 278 7.96 -27.86 11.97
N ASN A 279 7.80 -26.90 11.07
CA ASN A 279 8.94 -26.23 10.47
C ASN A 279 9.77 -25.45 11.51
N LYS A 280 9.11 -24.87 12.54
CA LYS A 280 9.80 -24.13 13.61
C LYS A 280 10.35 -25.04 14.72
N ASP A 281 9.61 -26.07 15.14
CA ASP A 281 9.94 -26.94 16.26
C ASP A 281 9.32 -28.35 16.10
N LYS A 282 9.97 -29.20 15.31
CA LYS A 282 9.52 -30.60 15.10
C LYS A 282 9.47 -31.38 16.41
N ILE A 283 10.40 -31.10 17.33
CA ILE A 283 10.57 -31.87 18.56
C ILE A 283 9.36 -31.64 19.48
N MET A 284 9.00 -30.38 19.75
CA MET A 284 7.87 -30.06 20.61
C MET A 284 6.54 -30.58 20.04
N VAL A 285 6.30 -30.41 18.74
CA VAL A 285 5.04 -30.84 18.10
C VAL A 285 4.90 -32.36 18.13
N ILE A 286 5.93 -33.10 17.70
CA ILE A 286 5.87 -34.57 17.61
C ILE A 286 5.88 -35.19 19.02
N LEU A 287 6.83 -34.81 19.88
CA LEU A 287 6.92 -35.39 21.23
C LEU A 287 5.75 -34.96 22.11
N GLY A 288 5.27 -33.73 21.98
CA GLY A 288 4.10 -33.24 22.71
C GLY A 288 2.83 -34.01 22.31
N GLY A 289 2.59 -34.15 21.00
CA GLY A 289 1.48 -34.94 20.47
C GLY A 289 1.56 -36.43 20.85
N ALA A 290 2.74 -37.05 20.71
CA ALA A 290 2.97 -38.43 21.13
C ALA A 290 2.77 -38.62 22.64
N SER A 291 3.24 -37.67 23.46
CA SER A 291 3.06 -37.71 24.92
C SER A 291 1.60 -37.53 25.32
N LEU A 292 0.82 -36.74 24.56
CA LEU A 292 -0.62 -36.63 24.78
C LEU A 292 -1.33 -37.96 24.48
N ILE A 293 -0.99 -38.64 23.38
CA ILE A 293 -1.56 -39.95 23.02
C ILE A 293 -1.19 -41.01 24.07
N LEU A 294 0.12 -41.17 24.36
CA LEU A 294 0.59 -42.13 25.35
C LEU A 294 0.05 -41.83 26.75
N GLY A 295 0.08 -40.56 27.15
CA GLY A 295 -0.50 -40.09 28.41
C GLY A 295 -1.99 -40.43 28.51
N SER A 296 -2.75 -40.31 27.43
CA SER A 296 -4.17 -40.67 27.39
C SER A 296 -4.38 -42.15 27.69
N LEU A 297 -3.59 -43.05 27.09
CA LEU A 297 -3.62 -44.49 27.38
C LEU A 297 -3.22 -44.79 28.83
N LEU A 298 -2.19 -44.11 29.33
CA LEU A 298 -1.70 -44.29 30.71
C LEU A 298 -2.67 -43.74 31.76
N SER A 299 -3.45 -42.71 31.43
CA SER A 299 -4.40 -42.04 32.33
C SER A 299 -5.52 -42.95 32.85
N ILE A 300 -5.80 -44.04 32.11
CA ILE A 300 -6.76 -45.08 32.50
C ILE A 300 -6.33 -45.69 33.83
N LYS A 301 -5.05 -46.08 33.93
CA LYS A 301 -4.49 -46.78 35.11
C LYS A 301 -3.80 -45.84 36.10
N ASN A 302 -3.17 -44.77 35.62
CA ASN A 302 -2.39 -43.87 36.46
C ASN A 302 -3.06 -42.49 36.57
N LYS A 303 -3.46 -42.13 37.79
CA LYS A 303 -4.16 -40.87 38.09
C LYS A 303 -3.31 -39.62 37.81
N ALA A 304 -1.98 -39.72 37.88
CA ALA A 304 -1.08 -38.59 37.62
C ALA A 304 -1.24 -38.02 36.20
N PHE A 305 -1.54 -38.87 35.21
CA PHE A 305 -1.72 -38.44 33.82
C PHE A 305 -3.09 -37.78 33.54
N ARG A 306 -4.09 -37.98 34.40
CA ARG A 306 -5.47 -37.55 34.09
C ARG A 306 -5.59 -36.03 33.95
N ALA A 307 -5.05 -35.27 34.90
CA ALA A 307 -5.11 -33.80 34.84
C ALA A 307 -4.33 -33.23 33.63
N PRO A 308 -3.04 -33.58 33.39
CA PRO A 308 -2.30 -33.10 32.22
C PRO A 308 -2.94 -33.48 30.88
N VAL A 309 -3.49 -34.69 30.76
CA VAL A 309 -4.17 -35.16 29.55
C VAL A 309 -5.44 -34.38 29.29
N ILE A 310 -6.30 -34.17 30.30
CA ILE A 310 -7.51 -33.35 30.16
C ILE A 310 -7.13 -31.93 29.76
N PHE A 311 -6.06 -31.39 30.35
CA PHE A 311 -5.56 -30.06 30.04
C PHE A 311 -5.18 -29.91 28.56
N GLY A 312 -4.46 -30.88 28.01
CA GLY A 312 -4.05 -30.89 26.60
C GLY A 312 -5.18 -31.22 25.63
N LEU A 313 -5.97 -32.26 25.91
CA LEU A 313 -7.03 -32.74 24.99
C LEU A 313 -8.09 -31.66 24.74
N LEU A 314 -8.52 -30.92 25.76
CA LEU A 314 -9.55 -29.89 25.59
C LEU A 314 -9.11 -28.80 24.61
N PHE A 315 -7.85 -28.41 24.66
CA PHE A 315 -7.33 -27.38 23.77
C PHE A 315 -7.00 -27.95 22.38
N VAL A 316 -6.58 -29.21 22.27
CA VAL A 316 -6.47 -29.88 20.96
C VAL A 316 -7.84 -30.00 20.29
N VAL A 317 -8.91 -30.30 21.03
CA VAL A 317 -10.29 -30.29 20.52
C VAL A 317 -10.66 -28.93 19.94
N PHE A 318 -10.27 -27.84 20.61
CA PHE A 318 -10.41 -26.49 20.05
C PHE A 318 -9.66 -26.37 18.73
N LEU A 319 -8.39 -26.79 18.64
CA LEU A 319 -7.61 -26.66 17.40
C LEU A 319 -8.15 -27.47 16.22
N ILE A 320 -8.73 -28.65 16.47
CA ILE A 320 -9.24 -29.55 15.41
C ILE A 320 -10.72 -29.31 15.06
N ARG A 321 -11.38 -28.33 15.68
CA ARG A 321 -12.82 -28.08 15.53
C ARG A 321 -13.25 -27.66 14.12
N GLY A 322 -12.30 -27.24 13.27
CA GLY A 322 -12.55 -26.58 11.99
C GLY A 322 -12.68 -25.06 12.12
N GLY A 323 -12.64 -24.35 10.99
CA GLY A 323 -12.60 -22.88 10.96
C GLY A 323 -11.21 -22.31 11.24
N LEU A 324 -11.16 -21.02 11.57
CA LEU A 324 -9.92 -20.27 11.66
C LEU A 324 -8.98 -20.78 12.76
N ILE A 325 -7.78 -21.19 12.34
CA ILE A 325 -6.62 -21.45 13.19
C ILE A 325 -5.47 -20.58 12.71
N ILE A 326 -4.80 -19.90 13.64
CA ILE A 326 -3.64 -19.05 13.36
C ILE A 326 -2.43 -19.52 14.17
N GLY A 327 -1.24 -19.13 13.71
CA GLY A 327 0.04 -19.72 14.15
C GLY A 327 0.26 -19.68 15.65
N PHE A 328 -0.11 -18.61 16.34
CA PHE A 328 0.14 -18.50 17.77
C PHE A 328 -0.92 -19.18 18.66
N TYR A 329 -1.96 -19.83 18.11
CA TYR A 329 -2.88 -20.62 18.94
C TYR A 329 -2.20 -21.83 19.61
N ILE A 330 -1.00 -22.22 19.21
CA ILE A 330 -0.22 -23.26 19.91
C ILE A 330 0.34 -22.80 21.26
N VAL A 331 0.43 -21.48 21.53
CA VAL A 331 1.07 -20.91 22.73
C VAL A 331 0.68 -21.59 24.05
N PRO A 332 -0.62 -21.79 24.39
CA PRO A 332 -0.99 -22.47 25.64
C PRO A 332 -0.66 -23.96 25.64
N LEU A 333 -0.54 -24.62 24.47
CA LEU A 333 -0.14 -26.02 24.39
C LEU A 333 1.35 -26.23 24.66
N ILE A 334 2.22 -25.25 24.43
CA ILE A 334 3.67 -25.40 24.64
C ILE A 334 4.00 -25.82 26.09
N PRO A 335 3.55 -25.10 27.14
CA PRO A 335 3.80 -25.52 28.53
C PRO A 335 3.01 -26.79 28.91
N ILE A 336 1.85 -27.06 28.30
CA ILE A 336 1.07 -28.29 28.55
C ILE A 336 1.78 -29.52 27.97
N PHE A 337 2.33 -29.41 26.76
CA PHE A 337 3.14 -30.44 26.12
C PHE A 337 4.43 -30.65 26.89
N ALA A 338 5.10 -29.59 27.35
CA ALA A 338 6.26 -29.73 28.20
C ALA A 338 5.95 -30.50 29.49
N LEU A 339 4.81 -30.22 30.14
CA LEU A 339 4.30 -30.99 31.28
C LEU A 339 4.08 -32.47 30.95
N LEU A 340 3.40 -32.77 29.84
CA LEU A 340 3.11 -34.15 29.40
C LEU A 340 4.38 -34.91 29.03
N ILE A 341 5.32 -34.27 28.34
CA ILE A 341 6.63 -34.83 27.99
C ILE A 341 7.38 -35.19 29.29
N GLY A 342 7.41 -34.28 30.26
CA GLY A 342 8.03 -34.53 31.56
C GLY A 342 7.44 -35.74 32.29
N GLU A 343 6.11 -35.85 32.29
CA GLU A 343 5.39 -36.93 32.97
C GLU A 343 5.58 -38.29 32.29
N VAL A 344 5.50 -38.33 30.95
CA VAL A 344 5.72 -39.56 30.16
C VAL A 344 7.17 -40.01 30.25
N TYR A 345 8.12 -39.08 30.16
CA TYR A 345 9.55 -39.36 30.29
C TYR A 345 9.86 -40.00 31.66
N GLU A 346 9.36 -39.42 32.75
CA GLU A 346 9.56 -39.96 34.09
C GLU A 346 8.98 -41.38 34.23
N TYR A 347 7.80 -41.63 33.66
CA TYR A 347 7.20 -42.96 33.64
C TYR A 347 8.05 -43.98 32.87
N LEU A 348 8.57 -43.61 31.69
CA LEU A 348 9.42 -44.49 30.88
C LEU A 348 10.76 -44.78 31.55
N ILE A 349 11.42 -43.77 32.11
CA ILE A 349 12.71 -43.95 32.80
C ILE A 349 12.57 -44.82 34.04
N GLN A 350 11.49 -44.73 34.79
CA GLN A 350 11.22 -45.66 35.90
C GLN A 350 11.10 -47.12 35.41
N LYS A 351 10.48 -47.34 34.25
CA LYS A 351 10.35 -48.67 33.65
C LYS A 351 11.69 -49.20 33.14
N ILE A 352 12.44 -48.36 32.43
CA ILE A 352 13.75 -48.73 31.84
C ILE A 352 14.80 -48.97 32.92
N SER A 353 14.79 -48.18 34.00
CA SER A 353 15.74 -48.33 35.10
C SER A 353 15.53 -49.61 35.93
N LEU A 354 14.42 -50.34 35.73
CA LEU A 354 14.09 -51.59 36.45
C LEU A 354 14.22 -51.46 37.98
N GLY A 355 13.96 -50.26 38.53
CA GLY A 355 14.12 -49.96 39.96
C GLY A 355 15.56 -49.69 40.42
N ASN A 356 16.56 -49.72 39.53
CA ASN A 356 17.94 -49.38 39.86
C ASN A 356 18.13 -47.86 39.97
N LEU A 357 18.34 -47.40 41.20
CA LEU A 357 18.47 -45.97 41.52
C LEU A 357 19.67 -45.30 40.81
N LYS A 358 20.77 -46.01 40.58
CA LYS A 358 21.95 -45.44 39.90
C LYS A 358 21.66 -45.21 38.43
N ILE A 359 21.04 -46.18 37.76
CA ILE A 359 20.64 -46.07 36.34
C ILE A 359 19.60 -44.95 36.18
N TYR A 360 18.60 -44.92 37.07
CA TYR A 360 17.58 -43.87 37.11
C TYR A 360 18.19 -42.46 37.24
N LYS A 361 19.05 -42.24 38.25
CA LYS A 361 19.70 -40.94 38.47
C LYS A 361 20.64 -40.56 37.31
N GLY A 362 21.40 -41.52 36.78
CA GLY A 362 22.29 -41.31 35.64
C GLY A 362 21.52 -40.87 34.39
N ALA A 363 20.41 -41.55 34.08
CA ALA A 363 19.57 -41.21 32.93
C ALA A 363 18.95 -39.81 33.03
N ILE A 364 18.47 -39.44 34.23
CA ILE A 364 17.94 -38.09 34.48
C ILE A 364 19.03 -37.04 34.32
N ILE A 365 20.18 -37.19 34.97
CA ILE A 365 21.28 -36.22 34.87
C ILE A 365 21.72 -36.05 33.42
N LEU A 366 21.88 -37.15 32.68
CA LEU A 366 22.24 -37.11 31.26
C LEU A 366 21.20 -36.34 30.45
N SER A 367 19.91 -36.57 30.71
CA SER A 367 18.82 -35.95 29.95
C SER A 367 18.65 -34.46 30.27
N LEU A 368 18.92 -34.05 31.52
CA LEU A 368 18.93 -32.65 31.93
C LEU A 368 20.01 -31.83 31.20
N VAL A 369 21.07 -32.47 30.69
CA VAL A 369 22.12 -31.82 29.89
C VAL A 369 21.87 -32.00 28.39
N ALA A 370 21.55 -33.22 27.96
CA ALA A 370 21.43 -33.56 26.54
C ALA A 370 20.22 -32.88 25.87
N ILE A 371 19.09 -32.75 26.55
CA ILE A 371 17.87 -32.16 25.96
C ILE A 371 18.06 -30.67 25.68
N PRO A 372 18.51 -29.82 26.63
CA PRO A 372 18.85 -28.44 26.33
C PRO A 372 19.92 -28.30 25.24
N ALA A 373 20.97 -29.13 25.28
CA ALA A 373 22.03 -29.08 24.29
C ALA A 373 21.52 -29.37 22.87
N LEU A 374 20.69 -30.42 22.71
CA LEU A 374 20.09 -30.78 21.42
C LEU A 374 19.18 -29.67 20.87
N LEU A 375 18.37 -29.05 21.74
CA LEU A 375 17.47 -27.97 21.36
C LEU A 375 18.25 -26.71 20.95
N LEU A 376 19.33 -26.38 21.66
CA LEU A 376 20.20 -25.25 21.33
C LEU A 376 20.97 -25.46 20.01
N THR A 377 21.56 -26.64 19.79
CA THR A 377 22.37 -26.90 18.60
C THR A 377 21.57 -26.87 17.31
N ASN A 378 20.30 -27.33 17.35
CA ASN A 378 19.45 -27.38 16.17
C ASN A 378 18.79 -26.04 15.82
N HIS A 379 18.80 -25.05 16.72
CA HIS A 379 18.02 -23.82 16.57
C HIS A 379 18.77 -22.53 16.95
N ASN A 380 20.07 -22.46 16.68
CA ASN A 380 20.91 -21.28 17.00
C ASN A 380 20.47 -19.98 16.30
N GLY A 381 19.73 -20.07 15.18
CA GLY A 381 19.26 -18.90 14.45
C GLY A 381 18.43 -17.92 15.30
N GLN A 382 17.67 -18.42 16.27
CA GLN A 382 16.82 -17.59 17.14
C GLN A 382 17.61 -16.69 18.10
N TYR A 383 18.88 -17.03 18.33
CA TYR A 383 19.79 -16.31 19.22
C TYR A 383 20.76 -15.39 18.47
N THR A 384 20.83 -15.49 17.14
CA THR A 384 21.85 -14.82 16.32
C THR A 384 21.29 -13.96 15.20
N ARG A 385 20.11 -14.31 14.64
CA ARG A 385 19.48 -13.53 13.57
C ARG A 385 18.90 -12.23 14.11
N ASN A 386 18.93 -11.20 13.28
CA ASN A 386 18.29 -9.92 13.57
C ASN A 386 17.26 -9.59 12.48
N GLU A 387 16.02 -10.05 12.70
CA GLU A 387 14.90 -9.85 11.79
C GLU A 387 14.18 -8.51 12.02
N THR A 388 14.40 -7.85 13.17
CA THR A 388 13.79 -6.54 13.47
C THR A 388 14.55 -5.36 12.88
N ASN A 389 15.83 -5.52 12.54
CA ASN A 389 16.67 -4.42 12.04
C ASN A 389 16.11 -3.70 10.80
N PRO A 390 15.56 -4.36 9.76
CA PRO A 390 14.89 -3.67 8.65
C PRO A 390 13.71 -2.81 9.11
N GLN A 391 12.90 -3.31 10.05
CA GLN A 391 11.77 -2.59 10.64
C GLN A 391 12.21 -1.35 11.42
N LEU A 392 13.30 -1.47 12.19
CA LEU A 392 13.90 -0.33 12.91
C LEU A 392 14.47 0.72 11.96
N LYS A 393 15.17 0.29 10.89
CA LYS A 393 15.69 1.22 9.87
C LYS A 393 14.57 1.95 9.14
N ALA A 394 13.47 1.27 8.81
CA ALA A 394 12.28 1.90 8.22
C ALA A 394 11.68 2.96 9.14
N LEU A 395 11.54 2.65 10.44
CA LEU A 395 11.02 3.59 11.43
C LEU A 395 11.90 4.84 11.59
N VAL A 396 13.21 4.67 11.67
CA VAL A 396 14.19 5.78 11.72
C VAL A 396 14.09 6.63 10.46
N TRP A 397 14.11 5.98 9.29
CA TRP A 397 14.06 6.66 8.00
C TRP A 397 12.79 7.52 7.87
N VAL A 398 11.62 6.99 8.26
CA VAL A 398 10.36 7.75 8.27
C VAL A 398 10.48 8.99 9.15
N LYS A 399 10.98 8.84 10.38
CA LYS A 399 11.12 9.96 11.33
C LYS A 399 12.08 11.05 10.84
N GLU A 400 13.07 10.69 10.01
CA GLU A 400 14.06 11.63 9.49
C GLU A 400 13.59 12.31 8.20
N ASN A 401 12.99 11.56 7.28
CA ASN A 401 12.81 11.98 5.88
C ASN A 401 11.36 12.35 5.50
N VAL A 402 10.36 11.90 6.25
CA VAL A 402 8.94 12.12 5.90
C VAL A 402 8.39 13.38 6.60
N PRO A 403 7.60 14.23 5.92
CA PRO A 403 6.89 15.34 6.57
C PRO A 403 5.87 14.85 7.62
N GLU A 404 5.79 15.50 8.78
CA GLU A 404 4.90 15.08 9.89
C GLU A 404 3.41 15.00 9.51
N LYS A 405 2.98 15.85 8.59
CA LYS A 405 1.58 15.91 8.13
C LYS A 405 1.30 14.98 6.94
N ALA A 406 2.31 14.30 6.40
CA ALA A 406 2.14 13.43 5.25
C ALA A 406 1.20 12.26 5.59
N TYR A 407 0.31 11.95 4.66
CA TYR A 407 -0.58 10.80 4.79
C TYR A 407 0.17 9.53 4.43
N MET A 408 0.19 8.57 5.37
CA MET A 408 1.01 7.38 5.26
C MET A 408 0.23 6.13 5.63
N VAL A 409 0.37 5.10 4.80
CA VAL A 409 -0.01 3.74 5.12
C VAL A 409 1.17 3.07 5.83
N ILE A 410 0.94 2.57 7.04
CA ILE A 410 1.97 1.87 7.83
C ILE A 410 1.58 0.43 8.17
N ASP A 411 2.59 -0.35 8.53
CA ASP A 411 2.38 -1.58 9.29
C ASP A 411 2.13 -1.27 10.78
N ASN A 412 1.42 -2.15 11.47
CA ASN A 412 0.86 -1.94 12.80
C ASN A 412 1.95 -1.68 13.86
N TYR A 413 3.11 -2.33 13.73
CA TYR A 413 4.20 -2.22 14.71
C TYR A 413 4.73 -0.79 14.84
N MET A 414 4.60 0.03 13.79
CA MET A 414 5.10 1.41 13.77
C MET A 414 4.17 2.40 14.48
N TYR A 415 2.92 2.01 14.76
CA TYR A 415 1.86 2.96 15.11
C TYR A 415 2.21 3.80 16.33
N VAL A 416 2.57 3.18 17.45
CA VAL A 416 2.89 3.92 18.70
C VAL A 416 4.15 4.76 18.52
N ASP A 417 5.18 4.22 17.89
CA ASP A 417 6.44 4.93 17.64
C ASP A 417 6.24 6.19 16.77
N LEU A 418 5.25 6.18 15.88
CA LEU A 418 4.90 7.34 15.04
C LEU A 418 3.86 8.28 15.69
N LYS A 419 3.11 7.85 16.71
CA LYS A 419 2.10 8.69 17.40
C LYS A 419 2.58 9.31 18.71
N GLU A 420 3.62 8.76 19.33
CA GLU A 420 4.18 9.23 20.61
C GLU A 420 5.56 9.88 20.38
N LYS A 421 5.84 10.98 21.09
CA LYS A 421 7.16 11.63 21.07
C LYS A 421 8.22 10.71 21.68
N GLY A 422 9.30 10.39 20.96
CA GLY A 422 10.41 9.57 21.46
C GLY A 422 11.01 8.56 20.47
N PHE A 423 11.80 7.63 21.02
CA PHE A 423 12.70 6.63 20.40
C PHE A 423 13.82 7.19 19.51
N VAL A 424 13.52 7.99 18.48
CA VAL A 424 14.51 8.58 17.55
C VAL A 424 14.56 10.09 17.69
N ASN A 425 13.39 10.73 17.60
CA ASN A 425 13.19 12.16 17.73
C ASN A 425 11.77 12.43 18.25
N ASN A 426 11.44 13.70 18.46
CA ASN A 426 10.15 14.11 18.99
C ASN A 426 9.07 14.37 17.91
N LYS A 427 9.31 13.98 16.64
CA LYS A 427 8.32 14.11 15.58
C LYS A 427 7.20 13.09 15.75
N VAL A 428 5.98 13.51 15.43
CA VAL A 428 4.77 12.68 15.45
C VAL A 428 4.03 12.78 14.12
N PHE A 429 3.39 11.69 13.71
CA PHE A 429 2.79 11.51 12.38
C PHE A 429 1.29 11.23 12.54
N PRO A 430 0.46 12.26 12.76
CA PRO A 430 -0.99 12.10 12.96
C PRO A 430 -1.70 11.43 11.77
N ASN A 431 -1.12 11.48 10.57
CA ASN A 431 -1.66 10.88 9.35
C ASN A 431 -0.98 9.55 8.95
N ALA A 432 -0.19 8.94 9.83
CA ALA A 432 0.26 7.56 9.67
C ALA A 432 -0.79 6.59 10.25
N ASP A 433 -1.46 5.81 9.41
CA ASP A 433 -2.49 4.87 9.81
C ASP A 433 -2.19 3.46 9.30
N TRP A 434 -2.54 2.46 10.11
CA TRP A 434 -2.37 1.06 9.73
C TRP A 434 -3.17 0.69 8.48
N PHE A 435 -2.52 -0.04 7.59
CA PHE A 435 -3.04 -0.44 6.30
C PHE A 435 -4.43 -1.11 6.38
N TRP A 436 -4.61 -1.97 7.38
CA TRP A 436 -5.81 -2.77 7.53
C TRP A 436 -7.06 -1.89 7.78
N LYS A 437 -6.98 -0.81 8.58
CA LYS A 437 -8.17 0.04 8.81
C LYS A 437 -8.34 1.17 7.83
N ILE A 438 -7.31 1.53 7.09
CA ILE A 438 -7.52 2.35 5.90
C ILE A 438 -8.51 1.66 4.96
N TYR A 439 -8.50 0.32 4.89
CA TYR A 439 -9.43 -0.42 4.03
C TYR A 439 -10.77 -0.75 4.68
N TYR A 440 -10.77 -1.22 5.93
CA TYR A 440 -11.97 -1.81 6.55
C TYR A 440 -12.72 -0.92 7.54
N ASP A 441 -12.16 0.23 7.96
CA ASP A 441 -12.82 1.16 8.88
C ASP A 441 -13.41 2.34 8.09
N PRO A 442 -14.75 2.46 7.96
CA PRO A 442 -15.37 3.55 7.20
C PRO A 442 -14.99 4.94 7.70
N GLU A 443 -14.76 5.12 9.01
CA GLU A 443 -14.33 6.41 9.57
C GLU A 443 -12.95 6.81 9.03
N ILE A 444 -12.08 5.84 8.77
CA ILE A 444 -10.76 6.09 8.21
C ILE A 444 -10.87 6.19 6.69
N LYS A 445 -11.39 5.16 6.02
CA LYS A 445 -11.46 5.10 4.57
C LYS A 445 -12.25 6.26 3.98
N GLU A 446 -13.49 6.46 4.43
CA GLU A 446 -14.41 7.45 3.90
C GLU A 446 -14.29 8.78 4.66
N GLY A 447 -14.10 8.73 5.97
CA GLY A 447 -13.97 9.93 6.79
C GLY A 447 -12.66 10.67 6.54
N LYS A 448 -11.51 10.03 6.79
CA LYS A 448 -10.17 10.64 6.69
C LYS A 448 -9.62 10.65 5.27
N TYR A 449 -9.61 9.50 4.60
CA TYR A 449 -9.03 9.33 3.26
C TYR A 449 -10.01 9.60 2.12
N LYS A 450 -11.32 9.78 2.40
CA LYS A 450 -12.35 10.10 1.39
C LYS A 450 -12.43 9.09 0.23
N ASN A 451 -12.12 7.82 0.47
CA ASN A 451 -11.98 6.77 -0.54
C ASN A 451 -10.98 7.12 -1.65
N ASP A 452 -9.98 7.96 -1.37
CA ASP A 452 -9.07 8.48 -2.38
C ASP A 452 -7.63 8.03 -2.11
N PHE A 453 -7.17 7.04 -2.87
CA PHE A 453 -5.82 6.49 -2.72
C PHE A 453 -4.73 7.53 -2.99
N ARG A 454 -5.03 8.58 -3.76
CA ARG A 454 -4.09 9.65 -4.13
C ARG A 454 -3.74 10.54 -2.94
N LYS A 455 -4.53 10.47 -1.86
CA LYS A 455 -4.16 11.12 -0.59
C LYS A 455 -3.00 10.44 0.10
N ILE A 456 -2.76 9.15 -0.14
CA ILE A 456 -1.65 8.43 0.48
C ILE A 456 -0.37 8.85 -0.22
N GLU A 457 0.54 9.48 0.52
CA GLU A 457 1.82 9.98 -0.02
C GLU A 457 2.94 8.97 0.15
N TYR A 458 2.90 8.17 1.23
CA TYR A 458 3.90 7.16 1.55
C TYR A 458 3.26 5.84 1.98
N ILE A 459 3.93 4.74 1.66
CA ILE A 459 3.59 3.41 2.18
C ILE A 459 4.85 2.72 2.69
N THR A 460 4.81 2.23 3.93
CA THR A 460 5.86 1.35 4.47
C THR A 460 5.45 -0.09 4.19
N LEU A 461 6.20 -0.77 3.33
CA LEU A 461 5.85 -2.09 2.85
C LEU A 461 6.60 -3.18 3.63
N SER A 462 5.83 -4.08 4.23
CA SER A 462 6.30 -5.28 4.92
C SER A 462 5.83 -6.55 4.21
N HIS A 463 6.34 -7.70 4.64
CA HIS A 463 5.89 -9.02 4.15
C HIS A 463 4.37 -9.22 4.27
N GLU A 464 3.80 -8.92 5.44
CA GLU A 464 2.38 -9.17 5.69
C GLU A 464 1.49 -8.26 4.84
N MET A 465 1.89 -7.00 4.68
CA MET A 465 1.20 -6.07 3.79
C MET A 465 1.27 -6.53 2.33
N LEU A 466 2.45 -6.91 1.84
CA LEU A 466 2.63 -7.36 0.46
C LEU A 466 1.80 -8.62 0.17
N LYS A 467 1.81 -9.58 1.09
CA LYS A 467 1.03 -10.81 1.00
C LYS A 467 -0.46 -10.52 0.93
N GLN A 468 -0.99 -9.66 1.80
CA GLN A 468 -2.42 -9.30 1.81
C GLN A 468 -2.87 -8.54 0.55
N ILE A 469 -1.97 -7.72 -0.04
CA ILE A 469 -2.21 -7.10 -1.35
C ILE A 469 -2.26 -8.17 -2.45
N GLY A 470 -1.32 -9.13 -2.45
CA GLY A 470 -1.29 -10.24 -3.41
C GLY A 470 -2.51 -11.17 -3.33
N GLU A 471 -3.06 -11.36 -2.12
CA GLU A 471 -4.29 -12.14 -1.88
C GLU A 471 -5.58 -11.40 -2.25
N GLY A 472 -5.51 -10.12 -2.64
CA GLY A 472 -6.69 -9.31 -3.01
C GLY A 472 -7.53 -8.84 -1.81
N THR A 473 -6.98 -8.93 -0.59
CA THR A 473 -7.69 -8.47 0.62
C THR A 473 -7.53 -6.96 0.87
N GLN A 474 -6.61 -6.32 0.12
CA GLN A 474 -6.25 -4.91 0.23
C GLN A 474 -6.18 -4.24 -1.15
N ASP A 475 -7.18 -4.47 -2.02
CA ASP A 475 -7.18 -3.94 -3.40
C ASP A 475 -6.98 -2.42 -3.47
N TYR A 476 -7.47 -1.67 -2.49
CA TYR A 476 -7.25 -0.23 -2.38
C TYR A 476 -5.76 0.16 -2.30
N LEU A 477 -4.93 -0.68 -1.67
CA LEU A 477 -3.48 -0.44 -1.58
C LEU A 477 -2.75 -0.85 -2.86
N LYS A 478 -3.37 -1.69 -3.70
CA LYS A 478 -2.83 -2.03 -5.02
C LYS A 478 -2.77 -0.80 -5.92
N ASP A 479 -3.79 0.06 -5.87
CA ASP A 479 -3.81 1.33 -6.60
C ASP A 479 -2.71 2.27 -6.12
N VAL A 480 -2.46 2.33 -4.81
CA VAL A 480 -1.34 3.09 -4.24
C VAL A 480 -0.01 2.54 -4.77
N MET A 481 0.21 1.22 -4.67
CA MET A 481 1.45 0.57 -5.10
C MET A 481 1.74 0.76 -6.59
N ASN A 482 0.73 0.60 -7.45
CA ASN A 482 0.84 0.80 -8.89
C ASN A 482 1.14 2.27 -9.27
N ASN A 483 0.80 3.21 -8.40
CA ASN A 483 1.00 4.65 -8.60
C ASN A 483 2.08 5.22 -7.67
N SER A 484 3.03 4.38 -7.23
CA SER A 484 4.15 4.77 -6.40
C SER A 484 5.47 4.27 -6.97
N HIS A 485 6.57 4.87 -6.54
CA HIS A 485 7.92 4.39 -6.83
C HIS A 485 8.66 4.07 -5.53
N GLU A 486 9.57 3.11 -5.60
CA GLU A 486 10.41 2.72 -4.48
C GLU A 486 11.37 3.86 -4.12
N VAL A 487 11.45 4.20 -2.83
CA VAL A 487 12.37 5.22 -2.31
C VAL A 487 13.58 4.57 -1.65
N VAL A 488 13.33 3.54 -0.82
CA VAL A 488 14.38 2.83 -0.09
C VAL A 488 13.93 1.43 0.30
N THR A 489 14.86 0.47 0.23
CA THR A 489 14.62 -0.94 0.59
C THR A 489 15.77 -1.49 1.41
N TRP A 490 15.46 -2.26 2.46
CA TRP A 490 16.42 -2.93 3.33
C TRP A 490 16.35 -4.45 3.20
N THR A 491 17.30 -5.01 2.45
CA THR A 491 17.36 -6.46 2.12
C THR A 491 18.73 -7.10 2.43
N GLN A 492 19.69 -6.37 3.01
CA GLN A 492 21.09 -6.83 3.17
C GLN A 492 21.27 -8.19 3.87
N SER A 493 20.31 -8.62 4.70
CA SER A 493 20.33 -9.92 5.38
C SER A 493 19.04 -10.72 5.17
N THR A 494 18.28 -10.39 4.13
CA THR A 494 17.00 -11.06 3.86
C THR A 494 17.23 -12.49 3.40
N THR A 495 16.43 -13.40 3.92
CA THR A 495 16.26 -14.76 3.42
C THR A 495 14.99 -14.89 2.59
N SER A 496 14.27 -13.79 2.40
CA SER A 496 13.05 -13.76 1.58
C SER A 496 13.39 -13.74 0.10
N TYR A 497 12.63 -14.49 -0.70
CA TYR A 497 12.48 -14.18 -2.12
C TYR A 497 11.53 -12.99 -2.24
N LEU A 498 11.81 -12.02 -3.10
CA LEU A 498 11.03 -10.79 -3.25
C LEU A 498 10.73 -10.48 -4.71
N ASP A 499 9.45 -10.26 -4.99
CA ASP A 499 8.96 -9.74 -6.26
C ASP A 499 7.80 -8.78 -5.98
N PHE A 500 8.10 -7.48 -5.91
CA PHE A 500 7.10 -6.45 -5.62
C PHE A 500 6.05 -6.31 -6.74
N LYS A 501 6.42 -6.59 -7.99
CA LYS A 501 5.50 -6.49 -9.14
C LYS A 501 4.40 -7.54 -9.05
N ASN A 502 4.76 -8.74 -8.62
CA ASN A 502 3.83 -9.86 -8.46
C ASN A 502 3.32 -10.02 -7.02
N TYR A 503 3.67 -9.11 -6.12
CA TYR A 503 3.27 -9.13 -4.70
C TYR A 503 3.72 -10.39 -3.94
N ILE A 504 4.92 -10.89 -4.24
CA ILE A 504 5.45 -12.12 -3.66
C ILE A 504 6.55 -11.81 -2.64
N SER A 505 6.39 -12.36 -1.43
CA SER A 505 7.43 -12.46 -0.42
C SER A 505 7.31 -13.77 0.35
N THR A 506 8.43 -14.37 0.79
CA THR A 506 8.41 -15.65 1.51
C THR A 506 8.55 -15.52 3.02
N ASN A 507 9.09 -14.41 3.55
CA ASN A 507 9.11 -14.10 4.99
C ASN A 507 9.34 -12.60 5.29
N GLY A 508 9.34 -12.21 6.57
CA GLY A 508 9.33 -10.82 7.06
C GLY A 508 10.66 -10.16 7.46
N ASP A 509 11.82 -10.65 6.99
CA ASP A 509 13.14 -10.11 7.34
C ASP A 509 13.64 -8.97 6.41
N TRP A 510 12.71 -8.17 5.89
CA TRP A 510 12.95 -7.02 5.00
C TRP A 510 11.89 -5.93 5.22
N MET A 511 12.17 -4.72 4.73
CA MET A 511 11.22 -3.62 4.64
C MET A 511 11.52 -2.76 3.41
N SER A 512 10.49 -2.09 2.88
CA SER A 512 10.65 -1.08 1.83
C SER A 512 9.74 0.12 2.10
N ILE A 513 10.07 1.28 1.53
CA ILE A 513 9.22 2.48 1.56
C ILE A 513 9.02 2.95 0.13
N PHE A 514 7.77 3.16 -0.24
CA PHE A 514 7.38 3.73 -1.52
C PHE A 514 6.76 5.11 -1.31
N GLN A 515 6.95 5.98 -2.31
CA GLN A 515 6.33 7.30 -2.37
C GLN A 515 5.41 7.36 -3.59
N ARG A 516 4.21 7.91 -3.39
CA ARG A 516 3.24 8.13 -4.46
C ARG A 516 3.85 9.02 -5.54
N ASN A 517 3.65 8.65 -6.79
CA ASN A 517 3.96 9.50 -7.94
C ASN A 517 3.18 10.82 -7.85
N SER A 518 3.74 11.90 -8.39
CA SER A 518 3.07 13.22 -8.47
C SER A 518 1.65 13.10 -9.04
N LEU A 519 0.70 13.91 -8.57
CA LEU A 519 -0.71 13.83 -9.03
C LEU A 519 -0.83 14.00 -10.55
N GLU A 520 0.01 14.84 -11.13
CA GLU A 520 0.13 15.09 -12.56
C GLU A 520 0.50 13.81 -13.32
N SER A 521 1.47 13.04 -12.81
CA SER A 521 1.88 11.76 -13.41
C SER A 521 0.78 10.71 -13.34
N ILE A 522 0.03 10.67 -12.24
CA ILE A 522 -1.13 9.78 -12.10
C ILE A 522 -2.20 10.16 -13.13
N TYR A 523 -2.51 11.45 -13.23
CA TYR A 523 -3.45 11.95 -14.20
C TYR A 523 -3.04 11.67 -15.64
N LEU A 524 -1.79 11.94 -16.02
CA LEU A 524 -1.30 11.66 -17.39
C LEU A 524 -1.46 10.18 -17.74
N THR A 525 -1.19 9.30 -16.79
CA THR A 525 -1.35 7.85 -16.93
C THR A 525 -2.81 7.44 -17.08
N ASP A 526 -3.68 7.92 -16.19
CA ASP A 526 -5.11 7.56 -16.19
C ASP A 526 -5.85 8.18 -17.39
N SER A 527 -5.51 9.42 -17.74
CA SER A 527 -6.00 10.11 -18.94
C SER A 527 -5.55 9.41 -20.22
N TRP A 528 -4.32 8.88 -20.27
CA TRP A 528 -3.88 8.06 -21.41
C TRP A 528 -4.67 6.75 -21.52
N LYS A 529 -4.84 6.02 -20.41
CA LYS A 529 -5.67 4.80 -20.39
C LYS A 529 -7.10 5.08 -20.87
N ASN A 530 -7.69 6.20 -20.41
CA ASN A 530 -9.01 6.62 -20.86
C ASN A 530 -9.03 6.99 -22.35
N TYR A 531 -8.03 7.73 -22.83
CA TYR A 531 -7.92 8.13 -24.24
C TYR A 531 -7.91 6.91 -25.15
N LYS A 532 -7.06 5.92 -24.86
CA LYS A 532 -6.99 4.67 -25.62
C LYS A 532 -8.33 3.95 -25.66
N LYS A 533 -9.03 3.90 -24.53
CA LYS A 533 -10.34 3.22 -24.43
C LYS A 533 -11.42 3.91 -25.25
N ASN A 534 -11.42 5.25 -25.29
CA ASN A 534 -12.53 6.03 -25.81
C ASN A 534 -12.34 6.54 -27.24
N PHE A 535 -11.09 6.71 -27.68
CA PHE A 535 -10.79 7.36 -28.95
C PHE A 535 -9.90 6.53 -29.88
N ILE A 536 -9.20 5.51 -29.38
CA ILE A 536 -8.41 4.61 -30.22
C ILE A 536 -9.22 3.34 -30.50
N HIS A 537 -9.57 3.15 -31.76
CA HIS A 537 -10.34 2.03 -32.27
C HIS A 537 -9.49 1.15 -33.19
N SER A 538 -9.98 -0.07 -33.43
CA SER A 538 -9.26 -1.06 -34.24
C SER A 538 -7.82 -1.25 -33.72
N TYR A 539 -6.83 -1.33 -34.61
CA TYR A 539 -5.43 -1.44 -34.25
C TYR A 539 -4.70 -0.09 -34.12
N GLY A 540 -5.38 1.06 -34.30
CA GLY A 540 -4.72 2.37 -34.28
C GLY A 540 -5.51 3.56 -34.84
N GLN A 541 -6.81 3.43 -35.11
CA GLN A 541 -7.62 4.53 -35.61
C GLN A 541 -8.00 5.49 -34.49
N THR A 542 -7.65 6.77 -34.60
CA THR A 542 -8.12 7.79 -33.66
C THR A 542 -9.41 8.43 -34.17
N ILE A 543 -10.52 8.33 -33.45
CA ILE A 543 -11.82 8.88 -33.84
C ILE A 543 -12.21 10.01 -32.90
N ASP A 544 -12.60 11.15 -33.48
CA ASP A 544 -13.35 12.19 -32.77
C ASP A 544 -14.85 11.81 -32.77
N PRO A 545 -15.42 11.39 -31.64
CA PRO A 545 -16.80 10.93 -31.58
C PRO A 545 -17.82 12.06 -31.76
N GLU A 546 -17.44 13.33 -31.58
CA GLU A 546 -18.34 14.46 -31.81
C GLU A 546 -18.58 14.70 -33.30
N ARG A 547 -17.57 14.36 -34.13
CA ARG A 547 -17.60 14.53 -35.59
C ARG A 547 -17.73 13.22 -36.37
N ASP A 548 -17.50 12.07 -35.72
CA ASP A 548 -17.41 10.73 -36.32
C ASP A 548 -16.38 10.66 -37.47
N VAL A 549 -15.22 11.31 -37.28
CA VAL A 549 -14.12 11.37 -38.25
C VAL A 549 -12.76 11.11 -37.59
N THR A 550 -11.80 10.72 -38.41
CA THR A 550 -10.37 10.66 -38.07
C THR A 550 -9.64 11.77 -38.82
N THR A 551 -8.83 12.55 -38.10
CA THR A 551 -7.96 13.57 -38.70
C THR A 551 -6.50 13.16 -38.60
N SER A 552 -5.66 13.64 -39.53
CA SER A 552 -4.20 13.45 -39.45
C SER A 552 -3.65 14.08 -38.16
N GLU A 553 -4.18 15.26 -37.79
CA GLU A 553 -3.91 15.94 -36.51
C GLU A 553 -4.16 14.99 -35.34
N GLY A 554 -5.32 14.33 -35.33
CA GLY A 554 -5.69 13.44 -34.24
C GLY A 554 -4.81 12.20 -34.13
N GLN A 555 -4.36 11.68 -35.27
CA GLN A 555 -3.38 10.60 -35.30
C GLN A 555 -2.01 11.05 -34.79
N SER A 556 -1.56 12.25 -35.18
CA SER A 556 -0.30 12.82 -34.71
C SER A 556 -0.29 13.01 -33.18
N TYR A 557 -1.41 13.48 -32.60
CA TYR A 557 -1.55 13.60 -31.15
C TYR A 557 -1.50 12.25 -30.44
N ALA A 558 -2.16 11.23 -30.98
CA ALA A 558 -2.11 9.88 -30.43
C ALA A 558 -0.69 9.31 -30.45
N MET A 559 0.07 9.54 -31.53
CA MET A 559 1.49 9.15 -31.63
C MET A 559 2.35 9.87 -30.60
N LEU A 560 2.23 11.21 -30.48
CA LEU A 560 2.98 11.99 -29.49
C LEU A 560 2.68 11.53 -28.05
N ARG A 561 1.40 11.33 -27.72
CA ARG A 561 1.01 10.84 -26.39
C ARG A 561 1.55 9.45 -26.10
N ALA A 562 1.40 8.51 -27.03
CA ALA A 562 1.94 7.15 -26.89
C ALA A 562 3.46 7.16 -26.68
N LEU A 563 4.18 7.99 -27.45
CA LEU A 563 5.61 8.17 -27.32
C LEU A 563 6.01 8.67 -25.92
N PHE A 564 5.40 9.74 -25.42
CA PHE A 564 5.73 10.31 -24.11
C PHE A 564 5.27 9.42 -22.95
N MET A 565 4.22 8.60 -23.14
CA MET A 565 3.77 7.58 -22.18
C MET A 565 4.56 6.27 -22.24
N ASP A 566 5.54 6.15 -23.14
CA ASP A 566 6.32 4.93 -23.40
C ASP A 566 5.46 3.72 -23.79
N ASP A 567 4.45 3.95 -24.63
CA ASP A 567 3.48 2.96 -25.11
C ASP A 567 3.74 2.61 -26.58
N LYS A 568 4.81 1.84 -26.80
CA LYS A 568 5.27 1.47 -28.14
C LYS A 568 4.23 0.72 -28.96
N GLU A 569 3.48 -0.18 -28.33
CA GLU A 569 2.45 -0.98 -29.02
C GLU A 569 1.36 -0.08 -29.61
N THR A 570 0.86 0.88 -28.83
CA THR A 570 -0.14 1.83 -29.32
C THR A 570 0.45 2.75 -30.39
N PHE A 571 1.68 3.21 -30.21
CA PHE A 571 2.37 4.03 -31.22
C PHE A 571 2.48 3.32 -32.57
N ASP A 572 2.98 2.08 -32.56
CA ASP A 572 3.15 1.27 -33.77
C ASP A 572 1.82 0.99 -34.46
N GLY A 573 0.78 0.72 -33.67
CA GLY A 573 -0.58 0.51 -34.15
C GLY A 573 -1.16 1.74 -34.83
N VAL A 574 -1.10 2.89 -34.15
CA VAL A 574 -1.57 4.19 -34.67
C VAL A 574 -0.84 4.58 -35.94
N TRP A 575 0.49 4.45 -35.94
CA TRP A 575 1.29 4.79 -37.11
C TRP A 575 0.98 3.89 -38.29
N LYS A 576 0.87 2.58 -38.05
CA LYS A 576 0.50 1.63 -39.09
C LYS A 576 -0.87 1.96 -39.67
N TRP A 577 -1.88 2.22 -38.83
CA TRP A 577 -3.22 2.55 -39.31
C TRP A 577 -3.19 3.80 -40.18
N THR A 578 -2.43 4.80 -39.74
CA THR A 578 -2.26 6.08 -40.43
C THR A 578 -1.65 5.89 -41.81
N LYS A 579 -0.61 5.06 -41.95
CA LYS A 579 -0.05 4.69 -43.26
C LYS A 579 -1.06 3.93 -44.12
N ASP A 580 -1.73 2.94 -43.55
CA ASP A 580 -2.65 2.06 -44.27
C ASP A 580 -3.89 2.81 -44.81
N HIS A 581 -4.27 3.96 -44.26
CA HIS A 581 -5.52 4.66 -44.61
C HIS A 581 -5.38 6.14 -44.99
N MET A 582 -4.36 6.86 -44.52
CA MET A 582 -4.22 8.31 -44.74
C MET A 582 -3.05 8.68 -45.65
N GLN A 583 -2.01 7.84 -45.76
CA GLN A 583 -0.86 8.07 -46.63
C GLN A 583 -1.10 7.56 -48.08
N HIS A 584 -2.15 8.07 -48.73
CA HIS A 584 -2.59 7.65 -50.09
C HIS A 584 -2.61 8.77 -51.13
N ARG A 585 -1.90 9.87 -50.90
CA ARG A 585 -1.88 11.04 -51.81
C ARG A 585 -1.21 10.75 -53.16
N GLY A 586 -0.42 9.67 -53.25
CA GLY A 586 0.04 9.08 -54.50
C GLY A 586 1.29 9.71 -55.12
N ASP A 587 1.52 11.02 -54.93
CA ASP A 587 2.69 11.75 -55.43
C ASP A 587 3.66 12.23 -54.33
N ASP A 588 3.29 12.06 -53.07
CA ASP A 588 4.07 12.37 -51.88
C ASP A 588 3.78 11.39 -50.73
N MET A 589 4.57 11.48 -49.67
CA MET A 589 4.40 10.71 -48.43
C MET A 589 3.71 11.53 -47.32
N LEU A 590 3.05 12.63 -47.67
CA LEU A 590 2.25 13.42 -46.73
C LEU A 590 0.92 12.72 -46.44
N LEU A 591 0.22 13.20 -45.42
CA LEU A 591 -0.96 12.55 -44.90
C LEU A 591 -2.25 13.25 -45.35
N SER A 592 -3.19 12.49 -45.89
CA SER A 592 -4.56 13.00 -46.13
C SER A 592 -5.17 13.41 -44.79
N TRP A 593 -5.77 14.60 -44.70
CA TRP A 593 -6.11 15.18 -43.40
C TRP A 593 -7.43 14.66 -42.83
N LEU A 594 -8.35 14.15 -43.65
CA LEU A 594 -9.69 13.77 -43.22
C LEU A 594 -10.15 12.40 -43.75
N TRP A 595 -10.39 11.48 -42.82
CA TRP A 595 -10.97 10.17 -43.04
C TRP A 595 -12.31 10.04 -42.30
N GLY A 596 -13.30 9.39 -42.91
CA GLY A 596 -14.60 9.18 -42.28
C GLY A 596 -15.57 8.45 -43.19
N LYS A 597 -16.86 8.52 -42.88
CA LYS A 597 -17.90 7.81 -43.63
C LYS A 597 -18.38 8.61 -44.85
N SER A 598 -18.28 7.99 -46.02
CA SER A 598 -18.97 8.43 -47.24
C SER A 598 -20.08 7.43 -47.56
N GLY A 599 -21.31 7.73 -47.12
CA GLY A 599 -22.41 6.76 -47.15
C GLY A 599 -22.20 5.64 -46.14
N GLN A 600 -22.03 4.39 -46.61
CA GLN A 600 -21.77 3.21 -45.78
C GLN A 600 -20.29 2.79 -45.74
N GLU A 601 -19.44 3.44 -46.54
CA GLU A 601 -18.02 3.10 -46.64
C GLU A 601 -17.17 4.08 -45.83
N GLU A 602 -16.16 3.56 -45.13
CA GLU A 602 -15.11 4.37 -44.53
C GLU A 602 -14.02 4.63 -45.57
N THR A 603 -13.73 5.91 -45.83
CA THR A 603 -12.81 6.33 -46.88
C THR A 603 -12.20 7.71 -46.59
N ILE A 604 -11.24 8.12 -47.41
CA ILE A 604 -10.70 9.48 -47.40
C ILE A 604 -11.81 10.43 -47.87
N LEU A 605 -12.21 11.36 -47.00
CA LEU A 605 -13.20 12.40 -47.31
C LEU A 605 -12.55 13.62 -47.96
N ASP A 606 -11.32 13.92 -47.56
CA ASP A 606 -10.49 14.95 -48.18
C ASP A 606 -9.02 14.51 -48.15
N SER A 607 -8.42 14.43 -49.34
CA SER A 607 -7.06 13.97 -49.56
C SER A 607 -6.02 15.08 -49.40
N ASN A 608 -6.41 16.34 -49.13
CA ASN A 608 -5.45 17.40 -48.85
C ASN A 608 -4.59 17.06 -47.62
N SER A 609 -3.40 17.65 -47.46
CA SER A 609 -2.63 17.50 -46.23
C SER A 609 -2.94 18.61 -45.23
N ALA A 610 -2.48 18.43 -44.00
CA ALA A 610 -2.49 19.43 -42.94
C ALA A 610 -1.11 19.45 -42.30
N SER A 611 -0.37 20.54 -42.53
CA SER A 611 1.07 20.57 -42.31
C SER A 611 1.47 20.45 -40.84
N ASP A 612 0.59 20.79 -39.89
CA ASP A 612 0.79 20.55 -38.45
C ASP A 612 0.87 19.06 -38.13
N ALA A 613 0.00 18.25 -38.72
CA ALA A 613 -0.01 16.82 -38.51
C ALA A 613 1.22 16.14 -39.13
N ASP A 614 1.62 16.60 -40.33
CA ASP A 614 2.80 16.08 -41.01
C ASP A 614 4.07 16.34 -40.18
N GLU A 615 4.26 17.56 -39.65
CA GLU A 615 5.41 17.88 -38.79
C GLU A 615 5.37 17.14 -37.44
N ASP A 616 4.20 16.98 -36.82
CA ASP A 616 4.08 16.25 -35.55
C ASP A 616 4.35 14.76 -35.71
N ILE A 617 3.90 14.14 -36.81
CA ILE A 617 4.21 12.76 -37.14
C ILE A 617 5.72 12.61 -37.40
N ALA A 618 6.32 13.49 -38.20
CA ALA A 618 7.76 13.45 -38.44
C ALA A 618 8.57 13.56 -37.14
N LEU A 619 8.22 14.52 -36.27
CA LEU A 619 8.85 14.67 -34.95
C LEU A 619 8.68 13.40 -34.09
N SER A 620 7.46 12.86 -34.02
CA SER A 620 7.17 11.69 -33.20
C SER A 620 7.97 10.46 -33.66
N LEU A 621 8.16 10.27 -34.97
CA LEU A 621 8.99 9.21 -35.54
C LEU A 621 10.49 9.42 -35.27
N ILE A 622 11.00 10.65 -35.34
CA ILE A 622 12.38 10.96 -34.97
C ILE A 622 12.62 10.60 -33.51
N PHE A 623 11.73 11.03 -32.61
CA PHE A 623 11.86 10.70 -31.19
C PHE A 623 11.67 9.21 -30.92
N ALA A 624 10.75 8.52 -31.61
CA ALA A 624 10.58 7.07 -31.50
C ALA A 624 11.85 6.30 -31.91
N SER A 625 12.54 6.75 -32.96
CA SER A 625 13.81 6.15 -33.39
C SER A 625 14.85 6.15 -32.28
N LYS A 626 14.90 7.24 -31.50
CA LYS A 626 15.84 7.44 -30.41
C LYS A 626 15.39 6.74 -29.12
N LYS A 627 14.10 6.80 -28.78
CA LYS A 627 13.54 6.23 -27.54
C LYS A 627 13.53 4.70 -27.54
N TRP A 628 13.24 4.08 -28.68
CA TRP A 628 13.16 2.62 -28.80
C TRP A 628 14.31 2.00 -29.59
N ASP A 629 15.32 2.79 -29.97
CA ASP A 629 16.52 2.35 -30.70
C ASP A 629 16.19 1.59 -32.00
N GLU A 630 15.21 2.09 -32.76
CA GLU A 630 14.75 1.48 -34.01
C GLU A 630 14.85 2.46 -35.19
N ASN A 631 15.89 2.28 -36.02
CA ASN A 631 16.21 3.18 -37.13
C ASN A 631 15.11 3.28 -38.21
N LYS A 632 14.18 2.32 -38.27
CA LYS A 632 13.07 2.34 -39.24
C LYS A 632 12.22 3.61 -39.13
N TYR A 633 12.00 4.12 -37.92
CA TYR A 633 11.20 5.32 -37.70
C TYR A 633 11.92 6.56 -38.25
N LEU A 634 13.25 6.63 -38.12
CA LEU A 634 14.03 7.74 -38.66
C LEU A 634 13.98 7.78 -40.19
N ILE A 635 14.06 6.62 -40.85
CA ILE A 635 13.96 6.52 -42.32
C ILE A 635 12.60 7.03 -42.80
N GLU A 636 11.53 6.62 -42.14
CA GLU A 636 10.17 7.07 -42.46
C GLU A 636 10.02 8.58 -42.20
N ALA A 637 10.54 9.09 -41.07
CA ALA A 637 10.52 10.51 -40.75
C ALA A 637 11.26 11.37 -41.79
N LEU A 638 12.46 10.95 -42.22
CA LEU A 638 13.23 11.68 -43.24
C LEU A 638 12.50 11.74 -44.59
N THR A 639 11.71 10.71 -44.90
CA THR A 639 10.89 10.70 -46.12
C THR A 639 9.77 11.73 -46.05
N ILE A 640 9.09 11.83 -44.90
CA ILE A 640 8.05 12.83 -44.65
C ILE A 640 8.66 14.23 -44.62
N LEU A 641 9.78 14.45 -43.92
CA LEU A 641 10.47 15.75 -43.84
C LEU A 641 10.85 16.30 -45.21
N ARG A 642 11.34 15.44 -46.11
CA ARG A 642 11.65 15.81 -47.49
C ARG A 642 10.41 16.35 -48.20
N ASP A 643 9.26 15.71 -48.03
CA ASP A 643 8.03 16.09 -48.72
C ASP A 643 7.39 17.32 -48.08
N ILE A 644 7.46 17.49 -46.74
CA ILE A 644 7.10 18.73 -46.04
C ILE A 644 7.90 19.89 -46.64
N TRP A 645 9.23 19.76 -46.71
CA TRP A 645 10.07 20.85 -47.23
C TRP A 645 9.75 21.18 -48.69
N ASN A 646 9.51 20.17 -49.53
CA ASN A 646 9.29 20.37 -50.96
C ASN A 646 7.88 20.88 -51.31
N LYS A 647 6.88 20.58 -50.47
CA LYS A 647 5.46 20.80 -50.80
C LYS A 647 4.78 21.80 -49.87
N GLU A 648 5.24 21.93 -48.63
CA GLU A 648 4.60 22.73 -47.58
C GLU A 648 5.45 23.92 -47.11
N VAL A 649 6.73 23.97 -47.49
CA VAL A 649 7.61 25.12 -47.22
C VAL A 649 7.80 25.92 -48.50
N VAL A 650 7.24 27.13 -48.54
CA VAL A 650 7.39 28.06 -49.66
C VAL A 650 8.37 29.18 -49.33
N THR A 651 8.84 29.87 -50.37
CA THR A 651 9.66 31.09 -50.20
C THR A 651 8.82 32.30 -50.57
N ILE A 652 8.61 33.20 -49.61
CA ILE A 652 7.84 34.44 -49.77
C ILE A 652 8.74 35.59 -49.34
N ASN A 653 9.04 36.52 -50.25
CA ASN A 653 9.91 37.67 -50.00
C ASN A 653 11.22 37.29 -49.28
N ASP A 654 11.96 36.33 -49.87
CA ASP A 654 13.21 35.74 -49.36
C ASP A 654 13.13 34.95 -48.03
N GLU A 655 11.96 34.85 -47.42
CA GLU A 655 11.73 34.10 -46.18
C GLU A 655 11.08 32.74 -46.42
N LYS A 656 11.40 31.75 -45.58
CA LYS A 656 10.76 30.42 -45.62
C LYS A 656 9.47 30.46 -44.82
N VAL A 657 8.37 29.90 -45.34
CA VAL A 657 7.08 29.91 -44.64
C VAL A 657 6.44 28.54 -44.77
N LEU A 658 6.03 27.97 -43.63
CA LEU A 658 5.17 26.79 -43.62
C LEU A 658 3.74 27.25 -43.95
N ILE A 659 3.21 26.76 -45.06
CA ILE A 659 1.82 27.00 -45.46
C ILE A 659 0.91 25.92 -44.89
N SER A 660 -0.41 26.12 -44.90
CA SER A 660 -1.31 25.18 -44.20
C SER A 660 -1.44 23.82 -44.87
N SER A 661 -1.15 23.76 -46.18
CA SER A 661 -1.08 22.55 -47.00
C SER A 661 -0.49 22.87 -48.38
N PRO A 662 -0.08 21.88 -49.19
CA PRO A 662 0.44 22.09 -50.54
C PRO A 662 -0.53 22.83 -51.48
N ASN A 663 -1.84 22.72 -51.22
CA ASN A 663 -2.90 23.34 -52.01
C ASN A 663 -3.45 24.64 -51.40
N SER A 664 -2.76 25.22 -50.41
CA SER A 664 -3.20 26.43 -49.69
C SER A 664 -2.99 27.74 -50.45
N LYS A 665 -2.44 27.71 -51.67
CA LYS A 665 -2.33 28.89 -52.52
C LYS A 665 -3.68 29.17 -53.19
N VAL A 666 -4.28 30.31 -52.86
CA VAL A 666 -5.54 30.80 -53.45
C VAL A 666 -5.25 32.16 -54.08
N ASP A 667 -5.49 32.31 -55.38
CA ASP A 667 -5.08 33.49 -56.15
C ASP A 667 -3.57 33.80 -55.96
N ASP A 668 -3.24 35.02 -55.52
CA ASP A 668 -1.88 35.47 -55.24
C ASP A 668 -1.52 35.46 -53.73
N VAL A 669 -2.27 34.70 -52.91
CA VAL A 669 -2.01 34.54 -51.47
C VAL A 669 -1.84 33.07 -51.06
N TYR A 670 -1.09 32.87 -49.99
CA TYR A 670 -0.94 31.59 -49.31
C TYR A 670 -1.71 31.61 -47.99
N ILE A 671 -2.51 30.57 -47.74
CA ILE A 671 -3.19 30.40 -46.45
C ILE A 671 -2.21 29.78 -45.45
N VAL A 672 -2.08 30.43 -44.29
CA VAL A 672 -1.13 30.07 -43.24
C VAL A 672 -1.90 30.00 -41.92
N ASN A 673 -1.69 28.93 -41.15
CA ASN A 673 -2.18 28.80 -39.79
C ASN A 673 -1.02 29.04 -38.82
N PRO A 674 -1.02 30.14 -38.04
CA PRO A 674 0.08 30.42 -37.11
C PRO A 674 0.34 29.29 -36.10
N SER A 675 -0.68 28.50 -35.76
CA SER A 675 -0.56 27.39 -34.82
C SER A 675 0.28 26.22 -35.33
N TYR A 676 0.55 26.19 -36.64
CA TYR A 676 1.37 25.16 -37.29
C TYR A 676 2.85 25.51 -37.21
N PHE A 677 3.23 26.69 -36.71
CA PHE A 677 4.63 27.02 -36.52
C PHE A 677 5.19 26.33 -35.28
N SER A 678 6.05 25.33 -35.51
CA SER A 678 6.77 24.60 -34.45
C SER A 678 8.29 24.80 -34.54
N PRO A 679 8.82 25.97 -34.15
CA PRO A 679 10.26 26.24 -34.20
C PRO A 679 11.09 25.24 -33.39
N ALA A 680 10.52 24.66 -32.33
CA ALA A 680 11.13 23.59 -31.56
C ALA A 680 11.34 22.33 -32.42
N SER A 681 10.33 21.92 -33.19
CA SER A 681 10.42 20.77 -34.11
C SER A 681 11.46 21.02 -35.20
N TYR A 682 11.49 22.22 -35.80
CA TYR A 682 12.43 22.52 -36.88
C TYR A 682 13.89 22.47 -36.43
N LYS A 683 14.19 22.89 -35.20
CA LYS A 683 15.54 22.74 -34.61
C LYS A 683 15.94 21.28 -34.42
N ILE A 684 14.98 20.38 -34.18
CA ILE A 684 15.20 18.92 -34.17
C ILE A 684 15.39 18.40 -35.59
N PHE A 685 14.56 18.84 -36.54
CA PHE A 685 14.66 18.44 -37.95
C PHE A 685 16.03 18.81 -38.54
N ALA A 686 16.55 20.00 -38.21
CA ALA A 686 17.90 20.43 -38.56
C ALA A 686 19.03 19.50 -38.07
N LYS A 687 18.77 18.66 -37.06
CA LYS A 687 19.74 17.67 -36.56
C LYS A 687 19.76 16.37 -37.38
N VAL A 688 18.66 16.04 -38.04
CA VAL A 688 18.50 14.78 -38.79
C VAL A 688 18.53 14.98 -40.30
N ASP A 689 18.10 16.15 -40.78
CA ASP A 689 18.12 16.55 -42.18
C ASP A 689 18.95 17.83 -42.34
N THR A 690 20.19 17.65 -42.77
CA THR A 690 21.15 18.74 -43.02
C THR A 690 21.07 19.29 -44.44
N THR A 691 20.17 18.78 -45.29
CA THR A 691 20.04 19.20 -46.69
C THR A 691 19.12 20.40 -46.86
N HIS A 692 18.25 20.64 -45.88
CA HIS A 692 17.29 21.72 -45.86
C HIS A 692 17.53 22.66 -44.67
N ASP A 693 17.23 23.96 -44.86
CA ASP A 693 17.50 25.00 -43.87
C ASP A 693 16.35 25.16 -42.86
N TRP A 694 16.13 24.12 -42.06
CA TRP A 694 15.08 24.11 -41.03
C TRP A 694 15.28 25.21 -39.97
N ASN A 695 16.52 25.64 -39.72
CA ASN A 695 16.78 26.76 -38.81
C ASN A 695 16.24 28.07 -39.39
N LYS A 696 16.40 28.32 -40.70
CA LYS A 696 15.77 29.49 -41.34
C LYS A 696 14.25 29.46 -41.25
N LEU A 697 13.63 28.28 -41.32
CA LEU A 697 12.18 28.15 -41.09
C LEU A 697 11.79 28.47 -39.64
N ALA A 698 12.59 28.05 -38.65
CA ALA A 698 12.37 28.44 -37.25
C ALA A 698 12.51 29.95 -37.04
N ASP A 699 13.50 30.57 -37.67
CA ASP A 699 13.73 32.01 -37.59
C ASP A 699 12.59 32.81 -38.22
N SER A 700 12.13 32.39 -39.40
CA SER A 700 11.02 33.04 -40.09
C SER A 700 9.68 32.82 -39.39
N SER A 701 9.45 31.68 -38.72
CA SER A 701 8.26 31.51 -37.86
C SER A 701 8.15 32.63 -36.83
N TYR A 702 9.23 32.97 -36.12
CA TYR A 702 9.24 34.11 -35.19
C TYR A 702 9.01 35.45 -35.89
N LEU A 703 9.61 35.65 -37.07
CA LEU A 703 9.40 36.85 -37.87
C LEU A 703 7.91 37.05 -38.22
N TYR A 704 7.23 36.02 -38.70
CA TYR A 704 5.81 36.09 -39.05
C TYR A 704 4.91 36.24 -37.83
N LEU A 705 5.20 35.53 -36.74
CA LEU A 705 4.49 35.69 -35.46
C LEU A 705 4.61 37.13 -34.91
N ASP A 706 5.80 37.73 -34.99
CA ASP A 706 6.00 39.12 -34.58
C ASP A 706 5.29 40.10 -35.52
N ARG A 707 5.29 39.87 -36.84
CA ARG A 707 4.52 40.69 -37.79
C ARG A 707 3.03 40.64 -37.48
N ILE A 708 2.48 39.47 -37.19
CA ILE A 708 1.08 39.28 -36.77
C ILE A 708 0.80 40.01 -35.46
N GLY A 709 1.66 39.84 -34.46
CA GLY A 709 1.52 40.44 -33.14
C GLY A 709 1.65 41.96 -33.12
N ASN A 710 2.33 42.56 -34.11
CA ASN A 710 2.57 44.00 -34.19
C ASN A 710 1.59 44.75 -35.12
N LYS A 711 0.59 44.07 -35.67
CA LYS A 711 -0.48 44.72 -36.45
C LYS A 711 -1.26 45.71 -35.59
N SER A 712 -1.67 46.83 -36.17
CA SER A 712 -2.38 47.91 -35.47
C SER A 712 -3.68 47.46 -34.80
N GLU A 713 -4.36 46.50 -35.41
CA GLU A 713 -5.61 45.89 -34.95
C GLU A 713 -5.40 44.83 -33.84
N ASN A 714 -4.16 44.45 -33.55
CA ASN A 714 -3.81 43.40 -32.58
C ASN A 714 -3.23 43.98 -31.28
N THR A 715 -4.04 44.73 -30.54
CA THR A 715 -3.60 45.36 -29.29
C THR A 715 -3.40 44.38 -28.13
N ALA A 716 -3.91 43.16 -28.24
CA ALA A 716 -3.75 42.12 -27.22
C ALA A 716 -2.54 41.20 -27.49
N HIS A 717 -1.83 41.38 -28.61
CA HIS A 717 -0.73 40.52 -29.05
C HIS A 717 -1.13 39.03 -29.14
N LEU A 718 -2.35 38.75 -29.58
CA LEU A 718 -2.87 37.39 -29.76
C LEU A 718 -2.68 36.92 -31.20
N PRO A 719 -2.32 35.64 -31.44
CA PRO A 719 -2.36 35.10 -32.79
C PRO A 719 -3.82 34.86 -33.24
N PRO A 720 -4.15 35.06 -34.53
CA PRO A 720 -5.40 34.60 -35.13
C PRO A 720 -5.34 33.10 -35.45
N ASN A 721 -6.50 32.48 -35.71
CA ASN A 721 -6.58 31.09 -36.17
C ASN A 721 -5.93 30.93 -37.56
N TRP A 722 -6.15 31.89 -38.46
CA TRP A 722 -5.67 31.83 -39.84
C TRP A 722 -5.26 33.22 -40.36
N VAL A 723 -4.26 33.27 -41.23
CA VAL A 723 -3.87 34.46 -41.98
C VAL A 723 -3.66 34.13 -43.45
N SER A 724 -3.81 35.14 -44.31
CA SER A 724 -3.35 35.05 -45.70
C SER A 724 -2.05 35.83 -45.85
N VAL A 725 -1.09 35.29 -46.61
CA VAL A 725 0.21 35.92 -46.87
C VAL A 725 0.36 36.09 -48.37
N ASN A 726 0.46 37.32 -48.85
CA ASN A 726 0.68 37.58 -50.28
C ASN A 726 2.13 37.32 -50.69
N THR A 727 2.41 37.34 -51.98
CA THR A 727 3.75 37.10 -52.55
C THR A 727 4.82 38.10 -52.10
N ASN A 728 4.43 39.29 -51.62
CA ASN A 728 5.32 40.30 -51.03
C ASN A 728 5.59 40.08 -49.54
N GLY A 729 4.95 39.08 -48.92
CA GLY A 729 5.08 38.78 -47.49
C GLY A 729 4.21 39.65 -46.58
N GLU A 730 3.23 40.37 -47.13
CA GLU A 730 2.24 41.11 -46.35
C GLU A 730 1.17 40.16 -45.82
N ILE A 731 0.80 40.36 -44.55
CA ILE A 731 -0.15 39.51 -43.83
C ILE A 731 -1.52 40.18 -43.86
N ASN A 732 -2.53 39.46 -44.34
CA ASN A 732 -3.91 39.93 -44.47
C ASN A 732 -4.88 38.97 -43.76
N SER A 733 -6.14 39.38 -43.65
CA SER A 733 -7.23 38.54 -43.15
C SER A 733 -7.39 37.29 -44.03
N ALA A 734 -7.65 36.15 -43.40
CA ALA A 734 -7.98 34.91 -44.11
C ALA A 734 -9.49 34.72 -44.33
N ALA A 735 -10.34 35.60 -43.79
CA ALA A 735 -11.79 35.55 -43.94
C ALA A 735 -12.33 35.45 -45.38
N PRO A 736 -11.67 36.03 -46.41
CA PRO A 736 -12.10 35.83 -47.79
C PRO A 736 -11.95 34.40 -48.31
N HIS A 737 -11.10 33.59 -47.68
CA HIS A 737 -10.67 32.28 -48.20
C HIS A 737 -10.96 31.11 -47.23
N VAL A 738 -11.12 31.40 -45.94
CA VAL A 738 -11.33 30.41 -44.88
C VAL A 738 -12.65 30.71 -44.17
N SER A 739 -13.52 29.70 -44.07
CA SER A 739 -14.80 29.82 -43.37
C SER A 739 -14.62 29.75 -41.85
N GLY A 740 -15.62 30.26 -41.10
CA GLY A 740 -15.61 30.27 -39.64
C GLY A 740 -15.08 31.58 -39.05
N GLU A 741 -14.21 31.50 -38.05
CA GLU A 741 -13.65 32.64 -37.31
C GLU A 741 -12.12 32.77 -37.51
N PRO A 742 -11.64 32.93 -38.76
CA PRO A 742 -10.20 32.88 -39.06
C PRO A 742 -9.39 33.99 -38.40
N ASP A 743 -9.97 35.18 -38.27
CA ASP A 743 -9.27 36.37 -37.73
C ASP A 743 -9.32 36.46 -36.20
N PHE A 744 -9.90 35.48 -35.50
CA PHE A 744 -10.00 35.48 -34.03
C PHE A 744 -8.92 34.60 -33.42
N TYR A 745 -8.56 34.91 -32.16
CA TYR A 745 -7.86 33.95 -31.30
C TYR A 745 -8.87 32.93 -30.80
N GLY A 746 -8.67 31.65 -31.11
CA GLY A 746 -9.59 30.57 -30.73
C GLY A 746 -8.96 29.19 -30.75
N TYR A 747 -9.71 28.20 -31.23
CA TYR A 747 -9.39 26.77 -31.17
C TYR A 747 -8.19 26.33 -32.01
N ASP A 748 -7.70 27.14 -32.96
CA ASP A 748 -6.39 26.90 -33.56
C ASP A 748 -5.31 27.66 -32.79
N ALA A 749 -5.56 28.95 -32.59
CA ALA A 749 -4.55 29.94 -32.22
C ALA A 749 -3.91 29.72 -30.84
N PHE A 750 -4.63 29.14 -29.87
CA PHE A 750 -4.06 28.94 -28.52
C PHE A 750 -2.81 28.04 -28.53
N ARG A 751 -2.71 27.13 -29.51
CA ARG A 751 -1.60 26.18 -29.65
C ARG A 751 -0.29 26.87 -29.98
N VAL A 752 -0.32 28.05 -30.61
CA VAL A 752 0.87 28.88 -30.85
C VAL A 752 1.64 29.08 -29.54
N PHE A 753 0.94 29.46 -28.46
CA PHE A 753 1.60 29.68 -27.17
C PHE A 753 2.20 28.40 -26.60
N TRP A 754 1.56 27.24 -26.81
CA TRP A 754 2.10 25.96 -26.40
C TRP A 754 3.35 25.57 -27.22
N ARG A 755 3.32 25.73 -28.55
CA ARG A 755 4.46 25.48 -29.46
C ARG A 755 5.67 26.33 -29.08
N ILE A 756 5.46 27.61 -28.81
CA ILE A 756 6.53 28.53 -28.41
C ILE A 756 7.02 28.23 -26.99
N ALA A 757 6.14 27.87 -26.05
CA ALA A 757 6.56 27.44 -24.71
C ALA A 757 7.39 26.15 -24.75
N LEU A 758 7.09 25.23 -25.67
CA LEU A 758 7.89 24.03 -25.90
C LEU A 758 9.31 24.37 -26.40
N ASP A 759 9.44 25.34 -27.31
CA ASP A 759 10.74 25.85 -27.78
C ASP A 759 11.56 26.46 -26.64
N TYR A 760 10.92 27.25 -25.76
CA TYR A 760 11.56 27.75 -24.54
C TYR A 760 11.98 26.60 -23.62
N TYR A 761 11.13 25.58 -23.46
CA TYR A 761 11.41 24.45 -22.59
C TYR A 761 12.62 23.65 -23.06
N TRP A 762 12.67 23.30 -24.35
CA TRP A 762 13.74 22.49 -24.95
C TRP A 762 15.04 23.24 -25.22
N PHE A 763 14.97 24.49 -25.70
CA PHE A 763 16.13 25.19 -26.24
C PHE A 763 16.45 26.50 -25.53
N LYS A 764 15.57 27.02 -24.67
CA LYS A 764 15.75 28.32 -24.01
C LYS A 764 15.97 29.48 -24.99
N ASP A 765 15.36 29.42 -26.18
CA ASP A 765 15.50 30.48 -27.19
C ASP A 765 14.90 31.79 -26.67
N GLU A 766 15.67 32.88 -26.66
CA GLU A 766 15.20 34.16 -26.13
C GLU A 766 13.98 34.71 -26.88
N ARG A 767 13.84 34.40 -28.18
CA ARG A 767 12.69 34.84 -28.99
C ARG A 767 11.39 34.21 -28.52
N SER A 768 11.45 32.97 -28.02
CA SER A 768 10.29 32.29 -27.44
C SER A 768 9.78 33.01 -26.19
N PHE A 769 10.69 33.42 -25.30
CA PHE A 769 10.37 34.19 -24.10
C PHE A 769 9.78 35.55 -24.48
N GLU A 770 10.42 36.27 -25.40
CA GLU A 770 9.97 37.60 -25.82
C GLU A 770 8.59 37.58 -26.48
N TYR A 771 8.30 36.58 -27.31
CA TYR A 771 6.96 36.40 -27.89
C TYR A 771 5.89 36.17 -26.81
N LEU A 772 6.12 35.21 -25.90
CA LEU A 772 5.18 34.90 -24.82
C LEU A 772 5.00 36.08 -23.86
N ARG A 773 6.07 36.84 -23.60
CA ARG A 773 6.06 38.02 -22.74
C ARG A 773 5.12 39.12 -23.25
N LYS A 774 4.95 39.26 -24.57
CA LYS A 774 4.04 40.26 -25.18
C LYS A 774 2.57 39.96 -24.90
N ALA A 775 2.17 38.68 -24.91
CA ALA A 775 0.79 38.27 -24.62
C ALA A 775 0.48 38.21 -23.10
N ASN A 776 1.50 38.10 -22.25
CA ASN A 776 1.33 37.98 -20.80
C ASN A 776 0.46 39.07 -20.15
N PRO A 777 0.64 40.39 -20.40
CA PRO A 777 -0.18 41.44 -19.79
C PRO A 777 -1.69 41.26 -20.02
N PHE A 778 -2.09 40.82 -21.22
CA PHE A 778 -3.48 40.55 -21.55
C PHE A 778 -4.04 39.40 -20.69
N PHE A 779 -3.35 38.27 -20.64
CA PHE A 779 -3.82 37.12 -19.84
C PHE A 779 -3.76 37.39 -18.34
N VAL A 780 -2.78 38.16 -17.84
CA VAL A 780 -2.77 38.59 -16.43
C VAL A 780 -4.02 39.41 -16.12
N ASN A 781 -4.39 40.33 -17.01
CA ASN A 781 -5.58 41.16 -16.83
C ASN A 781 -6.87 40.32 -16.85
N GLU A 782 -6.99 39.36 -17.77
CA GLU A 782 -8.15 38.46 -17.81
C GLU A 782 -8.25 37.60 -16.55
N TRP A 783 -7.14 37.00 -16.09
CA TRP A 783 -7.12 36.19 -14.88
C TRP A 783 -7.45 37.01 -13.63
N ARG A 784 -6.80 38.17 -13.43
CA ARG A 784 -6.98 38.98 -12.22
C ARG A 784 -8.36 39.63 -12.11
N ASN A 785 -8.99 39.97 -13.23
CA ASN A 785 -10.30 40.63 -13.22
C ASN A 785 -11.48 39.65 -13.26
N ARG A 786 -11.29 38.46 -13.84
CA ARG A 786 -12.40 37.54 -14.13
C ARG A 786 -12.24 36.16 -13.51
N ASN A 787 -11.03 35.79 -13.08
CA ASN A 787 -10.68 34.45 -12.61
C ASN A 787 -11.06 33.34 -13.62
N LYS A 788 -10.94 33.65 -14.93
CA LYS A 788 -11.15 32.71 -16.05
C LYS A 788 -10.63 33.32 -17.36
N PHE A 789 -10.43 32.47 -18.37
CA PHE A 789 -10.21 32.88 -19.76
C PHE A 789 -11.42 32.51 -20.62
N ASN A 790 -11.59 33.23 -21.72
CA ASN A 790 -12.61 32.96 -22.70
C ASN A 790 -12.05 32.09 -23.84
N SER A 791 -12.87 31.24 -24.44
CA SER A 791 -12.41 30.39 -25.54
C SER A 791 -12.05 31.15 -26.81
N VAL A 792 -12.71 32.29 -27.06
CA VAL A 792 -12.53 33.06 -28.29
C VAL A 792 -12.42 34.56 -28.01
N TYR A 793 -11.38 35.19 -28.53
CA TYR A 793 -11.18 36.64 -28.46
C TYR A 793 -10.94 37.21 -29.86
N THR A 794 -11.45 38.42 -30.09
CA THR A 794 -10.90 39.27 -31.15
C THR A 794 -9.46 39.68 -30.82
N LEU A 795 -8.65 40.05 -31.81
CA LEU A 795 -7.23 40.40 -31.60
C LEU A 795 -7.01 41.68 -30.77
N ASP A 796 -8.05 42.50 -30.58
CA ASP A 796 -8.01 43.65 -29.67
C ASP A 796 -8.33 43.26 -28.21
N GLY A 797 -8.66 41.98 -27.95
CA GLY A 797 -8.94 41.44 -26.62
C GLY A 797 -10.42 41.43 -26.22
N ARG A 798 -11.36 41.81 -27.10
CA ARG A 798 -12.80 41.65 -26.81
C ARG A 798 -13.22 40.18 -26.91
N MET A 799 -13.99 39.74 -25.92
CA MET A 799 -14.59 38.40 -25.85
C MET A 799 -15.64 38.20 -26.96
N VAL A 800 -15.57 37.08 -27.69
CA VAL A 800 -16.55 36.70 -28.71
C VAL A 800 -17.49 35.61 -28.18
N ALA A 801 -16.92 34.55 -27.59
CA ALA A 801 -17.67 33.57 -26.81
C ALA A 801 -17.89 34.06 -25.36
N GLY A 802 -18.77 33.44 -24.57
CA GLY A 802 -18.95 33.76 -23.15
C GLY A 802 -18.46 32.68 -22.18
N PHE A 803 -17.85 31.62 -22.71
CA PHE A 803 -17.49 30.40 -21.99
C PHE A 803 -15.98 30.13 -22.07
N SER A 804 -15.46 29.44 -21.05
CA SER A 804 -14.08 28.97 -21.00
C SER A 804 -14.01 27.53 -21.52
N GLY A 805 -12.99 27.22 -22.32
CA GLY A 805 -12.70 25.89 -22.84
C GLY A 805 -11.43 25.33 -22.20
N GLN A 806 -11.43 24.02 -21.90
CA GLN A 806 -10.26 23.40 -21.26
C GLN A 806 -9.06 23.36 -22.20
N ALA A 807 -9.29 23.09 -23.50
CA ALA A 807 -8.25 23.16 -24.52
C ALA A 807 -7.65 24.57 -24.63
N THR A 808 -8.49 25.59 -24.78
CA THR A 808 -8.04 26.98 -25.01
C THR A 808 -7.30 27.58 -23.81
N ASN A 809 -7.61 27.13 -22.57
CA ASN A 809 -6.89 27.49 -21.35
C ASN A 809 -5.42 27.01 -21.34
N SER A 810 -5.04 26.06 -22.19
CA SER A 810 -3.64 25.61 -22.32
C SER A 810 -2.73 26.72 -22.90
N GLY A 811 -3.26 27.62 -23.72
CA GLY A 811 -2.50 28.76 -24.26
C GLY A 811 -2.02 29.72 -23.17
N PRO A 812 -2.95 30.34 -22.39
CA PRO A 812 -2.59 31.19 -21.25
C PRO A 812 -1.71 30.49 -20.22
N LEU A 813 -1.97 29.20 -19.92
CA LEU A 813 -1.12 28.43 -19.03
C LEU A 813 0.32 28.35 -19.57
N SER A 814 0.49 28.06 -20.86
CA SER A 814 1.80 28.01 -21.52
C SER A 814 2.55 29.34 -21.45
N VAL A 815 1.84 30.46 -21.62
CA VAL A 815 2.39 31.81 -21.43
C VAL A 815 2.91 31.99 -20.01
N PHE A 816 2.09 31.70 -19.00
CA PHE A 816 2.46 31.88 -17.60
C PHE A 816 3.58 30.95 -17.16
N MET A 817 3.62 29.72 -17.65
CA MET A 817 4.70 28.78 -17.32
C MET A 817 6.09 29.33 -17.64
N VAL A 818 6.21 30.14 -18.69
CA VAL A 818 7.46 30.77 -19.12
C VAL A 818 7.66 32.14 -18.47
N THR A 819 6.60 32.95 -18.40
CA THR A 819 6.70 34.38 -18.05
C THR A 819 6.29 34.73 -16.63
N ASN A 820 5.46 33.90 -15.98
CA ASN A 820 4.94 34.13 -14.63
C ASN A 820 4.60 32.80 -13.90
N PRO A 821 5.62 32.09 -13.35
CA PRO A 821 5.44 30.77 -12.76
C PRO A 821 4.47 30.71 -11.57
N ASP A 822 4.29 31.81 -10.83
CA ASP A 822 3.36 31.85 -9.70
C ASP A 822 1.91 31.89 -10.18
N LEU A 823 1.61 32.67 -11.22
CA LEU A 823 0.31 32.61 -11.88
C LEU A 823 0.07 31.28 -12.58
N ALA A 824 1.10 30.64 -13.15
CA ALA A 824 0.96 29.32 -13.74
C ALA A 824 0.48 28.29 -12.71
N LYS A 825 1.03 28.31 -11.49
CA LYS A 825 0.57 27.45 -10.39
C LYS A 825 -0.86 27.77 -9.97
N GLU A 826 -1.21 29.06 -9.88
CA GLU A 826 -2.55 29.52 -9.53
C GLU A 826 -3.60 29.00 -10.55
N VAL A 827 -3.36 29.25 -11.84
CA VAL A 827 -4.21 28.80 -12.95
C VAL A 827 -4.30 27.28 -12.98
N PHE A 828 -3.17 26.58 -12.89
CA PHE A 828 -3.16 25.11 -12.89
C PHE A 828 -3.92 24.53 -11.70
N SER A 829 -3.80 25.15 -10.53
CA SER A 829 -4.54 24.74 -9.34
C SER A 829 -6.06 24.88 -9.53
N ASP A 830 -6.53 25.98 -10.11
CA ASP A 830 -7.97 26.24 -10.24
C ASP A 830 -8.60 25.49 -11.42
N GLU A 831 -7.92 25.45 -12.56
CA GLU A 831 -8.43 24.88 -13.81
C GLU A 831 -8.14 23.38 -13.95
N TYR A 832 -6.98 22.89 -13.50
CA TYR A 832 -6.52 21.52 -13.77
C TYR A 832 -6.55 20.59 -12.55
N THR A 833 -6.34 21.06 -11.32
CA THR A 833 -6.28 20.17 -10.15
C THR A 833 -7.61 19.47 -9.87
N LYS A 834 -8.75 20.09 -10.18
CA LYS A 834 -10.08 19.45 -10.11
C LYS A 834 -10.19 18.21 -11.01
N LEU A 835 -9.40 18.13 -12.08
CA LEU A 835 -9.30 16.93 -12.93
C LEU A 835 -8.59 15.80 -12.20
N PHE A 836 -7.63 16.14 -11.32
CA PHE A 836 -6.91 15.17 -10.48
C PHE A 836 -7.77 14.67 -9.32
N GLU A 837 -8.83 15.37 -8.93
CA GLU A 837 -9.80 14.89 -7.94
C GLU A 837 -10.83 13.93 -8.55
N LYS A 838 -11.08 14.02 -9.86
CA LYS A 838 -12.11 13.28 -10.60
C LYS A 838 -11.59 12.10 -11.42
N THR A 839 -10.44 11.50 -11.09
CA THR A 839 -9.82 10.41 -11.90
C THR A 839 -10.52 9.05 -11.80
N ASP A 840 -11.84 9.04 -11.61
CA ASP A 840 -12.65 7.97 -12.16
C ASP A 840 -12.52 8.07 -13.69
N PRO A 841 -12.01 7.05 -14.39
CA PRO A 841 -11.88 7.07 -15.85
C PRO A 841 -13.19 7.44 -16.55
N ASN A 842 -14.36 7.22 -15.92
CA ASN A 842 -15.66 7.57 -16.48
C ASN A 842 -16.02 9.06 -16.33
N LYS A 843 -15.25 9.85 -15.59
CA LYS A 843 -15.50 11.28 -15.29
C LYS A 843 -14.45 12.25 -15.85
N ILE A 844 -13.43 11.74 -16.55
CA ILE A 844 -12.52 12.55 -17.37
C ILE A 844 -13.34 13.15 -18.52
N THR A 845 -13.00 14.37 -18.96
CA THR A 845 -13.69 15.03 -20.08
C THR A 845 -13.81 14.06 -21.27
N GLN A 846 -15.03 13.94 -21.80
CA GLN A 846 -15.36 13.07 -22.93
C GLN A 846 -15.12 13.78 -24.27
N SER A 847 -14.87 15.09 -24.26
CA SER A 847 -14.53 15.81 -25.48
C SER A 847 -13.11 15.43 -25.91
N TYR A 848 -13.01 14.95 -27.14
CA TYR A 848 -11.76 14.51 -27.76
C TYR A 848 -10.69 15.60 -27.70
N TYR A 849 -11.07 16.81 -28.11
CA TYR A 849 -10.15 17.92 -28.26
C TYR A 849 -9.68 18.48 -26.91
N ASP A 850 -10.60 18.69 -25.97
CA ASP A 850 -10.26 19.10 -24.61
C ASP A 850 -9.36 18.07 -23.92
N GLN A 851 -9.57 16.77 -24.14
CA GLN A 851 -8.75 15.75 -23.49
C GLN A 851 -7.29 15.78 -23.97
N ASN A 852 -7.06 15.92 -25.28
CA ASN A 852 -5.71 16.02 -25.83
C ASN A 852 -4.96 17.25 -25.28
N TRP A 853 -5.58 18.42 -25.36
CA TRP A 853 -4.91 19.66 -24.95
C TRP A 853 -4.76 19.81 -23.44
N THR A 854 -5.67 19.23 -22.68
CA THR A 854 -5.50 19.12 -21.22
C THR A 854 -4.34 18.20 -20.87
N TRP A 855 -4.18 17.08 -21.58
CA TRP A 855 -3.04 16.18 -21.41
C TRP A 855 -1.72 16.88 -21.78
N PHE A 856 -1.63 17.55 -22.94
CA PHE A 856 -0.43 18.26 -23.37
C PHE A 856 -0.07 19.44 -22.47
N ALA A 857 -1.04 20.23 -22.00
CA ALA A 857 -0.83 21.27 -20.99
C ALA A 857 -0.29 20.68 -19.69
N THR A 858 -0.88 19.59 -19.20
CA THR A 858 -0.43 18.92 -17.97
C THR A 858 0.96 18.36 -18.14
N ALA A 859 1.27 17.75 -19.29
CA ALA A 859 2.59 17.19 -19.59
C ALA A 859 3.64 18.29 -19.68
N LEU A 860 3.34 19.43 -20.31
CA LEU A 860 4.23 20.58 -20.36
C LEU A 860 4.45 21.13 -18.94
N TYR A 861 3.37 21.40 -18.18
CA TYR A 861 3.43 21.97 -16.83
C TYR A 861 4.24 21.12 -15.86
N SER A 862 4.02 19.79 -15.92
CA SER A 862 4.74 18.81 -15.10
C SER A 862 6.12 18.45 -15.63
N LYS A 863 6.60 19.12 -16.71
CA LYS A 863 7.92 18.91 -17.32
C LYS A 863 8.14 17.46 -17.76
N ARG A 864 7.14 16.89 -18.43
CA ARG A 864 7.12 15.50 -18.95
C ARG A 864 7.26 15.40 -20.47
N LEU A 865 7.40 16.53 -21.15
CA LEU A 865 7.64 16.61 -22.59
C LEU A 865 9.14 16.87 -22.84
N ASP A 866 10.00 15.92 -22.49
CA ASP A 866 11.45 16.09 -22.64
C ASP A 866 11.89 16.07 -24.11
N ASN A 867 12.99 16.76 -24.42
CA ASN A 867 13.61 16.66 -25.73
C ASN A 867 14.31 15.30 -25.86
N LEU A 868 13.61 14.32 -26.43
CA LEU A 868 14.10 12.93 -26.52
C LEU A 868 15.30 12.77 -27.46
N TRP A 869 15.61 13.75 -28.31
CA TRP A 869 16.82 13.74 -29.15
C TRP A 869 18.09 14.14 -28.39
N ALA A 870 17.95 14.87 -27.28
CA ALA A 870 19.06 15.35 -26.46
C ALA A 870 19.50 14.38 -25.35
N ILE A 871 18.69 13.34 -25.08
CA ILE A 871 18.95 12.26 -24.12
C ILE A 871 19.80 11.18 -24.81
#